data_AF-U1LCT6-F1
#
_entry.id   AF-U1LCT6-F1
#
_cell.length_a   1.000
_cell.length_b   1.000
_cell.length_c   1.000
_cell.angle_alpha   90.00
_cell.angle_beta   90.00
_cell.angle_gamma   90.00
#
_symmetry.space_group_name_H-M   'P 1'
#
loop_
_entity.id
_entity.type
_entity.pdbx_description
1 polymer ?
#
loop_
_entity_poly.entity_id
_entity_poly.type
_entity_poly.pdbx_seq_one_letter_code
_entity_poly.pdbx_strand_id
1 'polypeptide(L)'
;MATWLSRIGAGSMRRARLVIVAWLLAVAAVLGGAFALGPDMQESFDIPGTESQEALDRLGSVFPQVAGAAVQVVYEAPEGDSIEQHRDAIERQVDEITAIDGIATAVAPWDEFAADQISDDGRIAYAQVQFEPRETGGTPAGLDELVATADAPRETGLAVEFGGQVFQASSVPISWVEGVGVLFAGIVLFVTFWSLLTAGLPLITALVGVGITMGGVLGASALVTVSNSAPLMALMIGLAVGIDYALFILSKHRSQLARGMGVIESGSLAVGTAGTAVLFAGLTVVVALAGLLIVGIPFLSIMGIGAAISVMIAVAAAVTLLPAIMALLGERLRPKPGSRAARLAERDVDERPTLGMRWVTGITKRPWLAVVGVLAVMGVAAIPAASLELALPDNGREAQGSTQRIAYDTLQEGFGEGVTGPLVVMADITQVTDVLPVLEALADDLAEIPGVERIGSAFPDETVDTAIVQVIAETGPADPATADVVRAIRDAAPALEEEHGTAIAVTGATAVQIDVSQRLQEALLPFGIVVVSLAIVLLMLVFRSILVPVTAALGFIGSVLAAFGVVVAVMQWGWGIELLHAEPGPILSFMPVLLMAVLFGLAMDYQMFLVSGMREAHAHGHDAVSAVRHGFAANARVVTAAALIMFFVFFAFVPEGMAMIKAIALGLAVGVAVDAFLVRMTLIPALMTLMGERAWWLPRWLDRAMPEMDVEGETLGRHRDALSWAADAGGHLALEHFRPEVDWQQPGDASWTLTAPRGAVVRLGGGFADRQRLAHALVGDVDAAGRAQLGGAALPGDVATLRSRVAIVDLDGHVESAHQAARAALALRSPFAPGPVLDRRADALVARAGEALGAPIDAAAPLSRLAPLERAAVLIAIAVLRAPSLVWIDAAAGAPTGAARLAARLAGPDATIVTSEAAPEAHGRAAIDVEPADAAEEDRLAAEAASAADAQQTDPPAEALATTGADR
;
A
#
# COMPACT_ATOMS: atom_id res chain seq x y z
N MET A 1 9.46 15.12 -1.45
CA MET A 1 9.42 13.67 -1.79
C MET A 1 9.65 13.43 -3.27
N ALA A 2 8.90 14.09 -4.17
CA ALA A 2 9.05 14.00 -5.62
C ALA A 2 10.50 14.14 -6.15
N THR A 3 11.28 15.09 -5.61
CA THR A 3 12.69 15.29 -5.97
C THR A 3 13.58 14.10 -5.58
N TRP A 4 13.31 13.43 -4.45
CA TRP A 4 14.05 12.25 -4.01
C TRP A 4 13.72 11.03 -4.88
N LEU A 5 12.45 10.81 -5.18
CA LEU A 5 12.01 9.75 -6.10
C LEU A 5 12.55 9.97 -7.51
N SER A 6 12.57 11.22 -8.00
CA SER A 6 13.19 11.55 -9.29
C SER A 6 14.69 11.20 -9.32
N ARG A 7 15.41 11.45 -8.22
CA ARG A 7 16.82 11.06 -8.08
C ARG A 7 17.01 9.54 -8.05
N ILE A 8 16.12 8.79 -7.38
CA ILE A 8 16.12 7.32 -7.42
C ILE A 8 15.87 6.82 -8.83
N GLY A 9 14.84 7.34 -9.52
CA GLY A 9 14.54 6.99 -10.90
C GLY A 9 15.76 7.22 -11.80
N ALA A 10 16.37 8.42 -11.73
CA ALA A 10 17.57 8.74 -12.49
C ALA A 10 18.78 7.86 -12.12
N GLY A 11 18.96 7.53 -10.83
CA GLY A 11 19.98 6.61 -10.35
C GLY A 11 19.82 5.20 -10.92
N SER A 12 18.60 4.66 -10.85
CA SER A 12 18.22 3.35 -11.38
C SER A 12 18.42 3.28 -12.88
N MET A 13 18.04 4.32 -13.63
CA MET A 13 18.24 4.39 -15.07
C MET A 13 19.73 4.43 -15.46
N ARG A 14 20.54 5.25 -14.77
CA ARG A 14 21.99 5.36 -15.05
C ARG A 14 22.74 4.06 -14.73
N ARG A 15 22.27 3.29 -13.74
CA ARG A 15 22.88 2.04 -13.28
C ARG A 15 22.01 0.82 -13.60
N ALA A 16 21.26 0.89 -14.71
CA ALA A 16 20.22 -0.09 -15.05
C ALA A 16 20.65 -1.56 -14.92
N ARG A 17 21.83 -1.91 -15.46
CA ARG A 17 22.36 -3.28 -15.39
C ARG A 17 22.60 -3.75 -13.95
N LEU A 18 23.15 -2.88 -13.09
CA LEU A 18 23.41 -3.22 -11.69
C LEU A 18 22.11 -3.43 -10.92
N VAL A 19 21.11 -2.58 -11.14
CA VAL A 19 19.80 -2.71 -10.49
C VAL A 19 19.10 -4.00 -10.90
N ILE A 20 19.08 -4.32 -12.20
CA ILE A 20 18.47 -5.57 -12.68
C ILE A 20 19.19 -6.80 -12.10
N VAL A 21 20.53 -6.81 -12.09
CA VAL A 21 21.31 -7.89 -11.48
C VAL A 21 21.01 -8.00 -9.99
N ALA A 22 20.90 -6.88 -9.26
CA ALA A 22 20.55 -6.90 -7.84
C ALA A 22 19.17 -7.51 -7.58
N TRP A 23 18.16 -7.18 -8.39
CA TRP A 23 16.83 -7.79 -8.29
C TRP A 23 16.84 -9.28 -8.63
N LEU A 24 17.56 -9.70 -9.68
CA LEU A 24 17.70 -11.12 -10.02
C LEU A 24 18.43 -11.91 -8.93
N LEU A 25 19.45 -11.32 -8.30
CA LEU A 25 20.14 -11.92 -7.16
C LEU A 25 19.22 -12.00 -5.94
N ALA A 26 18.38 -11.00 -5.70
CA ALA A 26 17.39 -11.04 -4.63
C ALA A 26 16.37 -12.17 -4.84
N VAL A 27 15.83 -12.32 -6.06
CA VAL A 27 14.97 -13.46 -6.43
C VAL A 27 15.68 -14.79 -6.15
N ALA A 28 16.91 -14.94 -6.65
CA ALA A 28 17.67 -16.18 -6.49
C ALA A 28 18.00 -16.49 -5.03
N ALA A 29 18.34 -15.47 -4.23
CA ALA A 29 18.64 -15.62 -2.81
C ALA A 29 17.42 -16.02 -2.00
N VAL A 30 16.27 -15.39 -2.26
CA VAL A 30 15.03 -15.64 -1.53
C VAL A 30 14.41 -17.00 -1.90
N LEU A 31 14.32 -17.31 -3.19
CA LEU A 31 13.88 -18.64 -3.63
C LEU A 31 14.84 -19.74 -3.18
N GLY A 32 16.16 -19.53 -3.35
CA GLY A 32 17.17 -20.48 -2.92
C GLY A 32 17.16 -20.72 -1.41
N GLY A 33 16.93 -19.68 -0.61
CA GLY A 33 16.75 -19.79 0.84
C GLY A 33 15.50 -20.58 1.21
N ALA A 34 14.37 -20.31 0.56
CA ALA A 34 13.11 -21.04 0.79
C ALA A 34 13.26 -22.54 0.50
N PHE A 35 13.83 -22.89 -0.65
CA PHE A 35 14.07 -24.31 -1.00
C PHE A 35 15.07 -24.99 -0.06
N ALA A 36 16.06 -24.26 0.46
CA ALA A 36 17.04 -24.82 1.39
C ALA A 36 16.45 -25.05 2.80
N LEU A 37 15.50 -24.21 3.22
CA LEU A 37 14.84 -24.33 4.53
C LEU A 37 13.77 -25.43 4.56
N GLY A 38 13.16 -25.73 3.40
CA GLY A 38 12.02 -26.64 3.31
C GLY A 38 10.74 -25.92 3.74
N PRO A 39 9.85 -25.55 2.81
CA PRO A 39 8.61 -24.88 3.18
C PRO A 39 7.70 -25.81 3.98
N ASP A 40 7.17 -25.31 5.09
CA ASP A 40 6.23 -26.00 5.97
C ASP A 40 5.04 -25.08 6.19
N MET A 41 3.97 -25.33 5.44
CA MET A 41 2.75 -24.52 5.47
C MET A 41 1.61 -25.32 6.09
N GLN A 42 0.82 -24.66 6.92
CA GLN A 42 -0.19 -25.28 7.76
C GLN A 42 -1.39 -24.36 7.87
N GLU A 43 -2.60 -24.90 7.75
CA GLU A 43 -3.82 -24.17 8.12
C GLU A 43 -4.05 -24.36 9.62
N SER A 44 -3.92 -23.28 10.39
CA SER A 44 -4.31 -23.21 11.80
C SER A 44 -5.26 -22.03 11.96
N PHE A 45 -6.41 -22.30 12.60
CA PHE A 45 -7.45 -21.31 12.88
C PHE A 45 -7.52 -20.98 14.37
N ASP A 46 -6.42 -21.13 15.10
CA ASP A 46 -6.41 -20.96 16.56
C ASP A 46 -6.61 -19.50 16.95
N ILE A 47 -7.48 -19.26 17.94
CA ILE A 47 -7.66 -17.94 18.56
C ILE A 47 -7.42 -18.07 20.06
N PRO A 48 -6.26 -17.60 20.54
CA PRO A 48 -5.97 -17.60 21.98
C PRO A 48 -7.03 -16.85 22.78
N GLY A 49 -7.45 -17.42 23.92
CA GLY A 49 -8.40 -16.82 24.84
C GLY A 49 -9.88 -16.97 24.44
N THR A 50 -10.22 -17.99 23.65
CA THR A 50 -11.60 -18.51 23.53
C THR A 50 -11.76 -19.74 24.41
N GLU A 51 -12.98 -19.97 24.91
CA GLU A 51 -13.31 -21.12 25.77
C GLU A 51 -13.00 -22.44 25.06
N SER A 52 -13.42 -22.59 23.80
CA SER A 52 -13.18 -23.81 23.01
C SER A 52 -11.70 -24.10 22.80
N GLN A 53 -10.86 -23.07 22.59
CA GLN A 53 -9.42 -23.23 22.43
C GLN A 53 -8.76 -23.59 23.77
N GLU A 54 -9.11 -22.91 24.86
CA GLU A 54 -8.58 -23.25 26.19
C GLU A 54 -8.95 -24.68 26.61
N ALA A 55 -10.17 -25.10 26.30
CA ALA A 55 -10.63 -26.47 26.52
C ALA A 55 -9.93 -27.47 25.57
N LEU A 56 -9.63 -27.09 24.32
CA LEU A 56 -8.89 -27.94 23.37
C LEU A 56 -7.41 -28.09 23.80
N ASP A 57 -6.78 -27.00 24.24
CA ASP A 57 -5.42 -27.00 24.77
C ASP A 57 -5.34 -27.85 26.04
N ARG A 58 -6.34 -27.74 26.93
CA ARG A 58 -6.48 -28.62 28.10
C ARG A 58 -6.65 -30.07 27.65
N LEU A 59 -7.52 -30.35 26.68
CA LEU A 59 -7.76 -31.70 26.14
C LEU A 59 -6.45 -32.29 25.61
N GLY A 60 -5.64 -31.48 24.92
CA GLY A 60 -4.28 -31.85 24.49
C GLY A 60 -3.36 -32.28 25.62
N SER A 61 -3.48 -31.66 26.78
CA SER A 61 -2.63 -31.96 27.94
C SER A 61 -3.08 -33.19 28.76
N VAL A 62 -4.40 -33.43 28.89
CA VAL A 62 -4.96 -34.50 29.74
C VAL A 62 -5.41 -35.73 28.95
N PHE A 63 -5.70 -35.56 27.66
CA PHE A 63 -6.18 -36.59 26.75
C PHE A 63 -5.35 -36.58 25.43
N PRO A 64 -4.02 -36.86 25.47
CA PRO A 64 -3.16 -36.77 24.28
C PRO A 64 -3.61 -37.70 23.13
N GLN A 65 -4.26 -38.80 23.49
CA GLN A 65 -4.73 -39.86 22.58
C GLN A 65 -5.90 -39.43 21.69
N VAL A 66 -6.60 -38.32 21.99
CA VAL A 66 -7.69 -37.76 21.16
C VAL A 66 -7.37 -36.34 20.67
N ALA A 67 -6.18 -35.83 21.03
CA ALA A 67 -5.75 -34.48 20.69
C ALA A 67 -4.94 -34.39 19.37
N GLY A 68 -4.46 -35.53 18.87
CA GLY A 68 -3.81 -35.60 17.55
C GLY A 68 -4.73 -35.23 16.37
N ALA A 69 -4.19 -35.30 15.17
CA ALA A 69 -5.01 -35.11 13.98
C ALA A 69 -5.85 -36.37 13.70
N ALA A 70 -7.15 -36.20 13.47
CA ALA A 70 -8.08 -37.31 13.22
C ALA A 70 -8.39 -37.47 11.72
N VAL A 71 -8.44 -38.71 11.27
CA VAL A 71 -8.89 -39.14 9.95
C VAL A 71 -10.09 -40.08 10.12
N GLN A 72 -11.07 -39.92 9.24
CA GLN A 72 -12.17 -40.87 9.10
C GLN A 72 -11.93 -41.69 7.83
N VAL A 73 -11.88 -43.00 7.95
CA VAL A 73 -11.87 -43.91 6.80
C VAL A 73 -13.30 -44.39 6.61
N VAL A 74 -13.95 -43.94 5.55
CA VAL A 74 -15.36 -44.20 5.28
C VAL A 74 -15.46 -45.33 4.26
N TYR A 75 -16.32 -46.29 4.57
CA TYR A 75 -16.56 -47.50 3.81
C TYR A 75 -18.00 -47.52 3.32
N GLU A 76 -18.20 -47.77 2.03
CA GLU A 76 -19.53 -48.00 1.46
C GLU A 76 -19.55 -49.32 0.68
N ALA A 77 -20.48 -50.19 1.05
CA ALA A 77 -20.74 -51.44 0.37
C ALA A 77 -21.56 -51.22 -0.92
N PRO A 78 -21.33 -52.00 -1.99
CA PRO A 78 -22.12 -51.92 -3.22
C PRO A 78 -23.63 -52.08 -3.00
N GLU A 79 -24.45 -51.52 -3.90
CA GLU A 79 -25.92 -51.67 -3.83
C GLU A 79 -26.35 -53.15 -3.72
N GLY A 80 -27.09 -53.47 -2.65
CA GLY A 80 -27.58 -54.81 -2.36
C GLY A 80 -26.61 -55.72 -1.58
N ASP A 81 -25.43 -55.20 -1.25
CA ASP A 81 -24.45 -55.81 -0.37
C ASP A 81 -24.50 -55.17 1.04
N SER A 82 -23.84 -55.76 2.03
CA SER A 82 -23.75 -55.23 3.39
C SER A 82 -22.30 -55.17 3.85
N ILE A 83 -21.98 -54.18 4.68
CA ILE A 83 -20.64 -53.99 5.23
C ILE A 83 -20.14 -55.22 6.01
N GLU A 84 -21.06 -56.00 6.60
CA GLU A 84 -20.74 -57.22 7.33
C GLU A 84 -20.11 -58.30 6.43
N GLN A 85 -20.42 -58.32 5.13
CA GLN A 85 -19.81 -59.27 4.18
C GLN A 85 -18.34 -58.96 3.89
N HIS A 86 -17.90 -57.74 4.22
CA HIS A 86 -16.55 -57.24 3.98
C HIS A 86 -15.77 -56.96 5.26
N ARG A 87 -16.30 -57.40 6.41
CA ARG A 87 -15.71 -57.23 7.73
C ARG A 87 -14.24 -57.63 7.79
N ASP A 88 -13.90 -58.82 7.30
CA ASP A 88 -12.52 -59.33 7.28
C ASP A 88 -11.57 -58.42 6.47
N ALA A 89 -12.07 -57.71 5.46
CA ALA A 89 -11.27 -56.79 4.66
C ALA A 89 -11.04 -55.47 5.39
N ILE A 90 -12.07 -54.95 6.06
CA ILE A 90 -11.99 -53.72 6.84
C ILE A 90 -11.11 -53.92 8.08
N GLU A 91 -11.34 -54.98 8.86
CA GLU A 91 -10.53 -55.27 10.07
C GLU A 91 -9.05 -55.42 9.71
N ARG A 92 -8.73 -56.12 8.60
CA ARG A 92 -7.34 -56.23 8.12
C ARG A 92 -6.74 -54.89 7.73
N GLN A 93 -7.52 -54.02 7.09
CA GLN A 93 -7.04 -52.69 6.76
C GLN A 93 -6.78 -51.88 8.03
N VAL A 94 -7.69 -51.91 9.01
CA VAL A 94 -7.51 -51.18 10.28
C VAL A 94 -6.29 -51.71 11.05
N ASP A 95 -6.02 -53.03 11.01
CA ASP A 95 -4.80 -53.62 11.56
C ASP A 95 -3.54 -53.12 10.84
N GLU A 96 -3.57 -53.05 9.51
CA GLU A 96 -2.47 -52.48 8.71
C GLU A 96 -2.25 -51.00 9.02
N ILE A 97 -3.34 -50.23 9.17
CA ILE A 97 -3.31 -48.82 9.58
C ILE A 97 -2.67 -48.68 10.97
N THR A 98 -3.09 -49.49 11.93
CA THR A 98 -2.55 -49.46 13.30
C THR A 98 -1.04 -49.74 13.34
N ALA A 99 -0.51 -50.48 12.36
CA ALA A 99 0.92 -50.78 12.26
C ALA A 99 1.77 -49.66 11.63
N ILE A 100 1.15 -48.60 11.09
CA ILE A 100 1.84 -47.46 10.48
C ILE A 100 2.51 -46.61 11.55
N ASP A 101 3.79 -46.28 11.34
CA ASP A 101 4.55 -45.40 12.23
C ASP A 101 3.96 -43.97 12.22
N GLY A 102 3.58 -43.47 13.40
CA GLY A 102 2.92 -42.16 13.57
C GLY A 102 1.40 -42.21 13.78
N ILE A 103 0.78 -43.39 13.77
CA ILE A 103 -0.63 -43.58 14.15
C ILE A 103 -0.71 -43.98 15.63
N ALA A 104 -1.42 -43.18 16.44
CA ALA A 104 -1.59 -43.41 17.86
C ALA A 104 -2.64 -44.49 18.14
N THR A 105 -3.78 -44.40 17.47
CA THR A 105 -4.89 -45.34 17.60
C THR A 105 -5.67 -45.42 16.28
N ALA A 106 -6.23 -46.60 15.98
CA ALA A 106 -7.25 -46.76 14.97
C ALA A 106 -8.37 -47.63 15.55
N VAL A 107 -9.61 -47.17 15.43
CA VAL A 107 -10.80 -47.83 15.97
C VAL A 107 -11.61 -48.36 14.81
N ALA A 108 -11.76 -49.68 14.74
CA ALA A 108 -12.56 -50.35 13.73
C ALA A 108 -14.06 -50.21 14.04
N PRO A 109 -14.95 -50.31 13.03
CA PRO A 109 -16.39 -50.12 13.22
C PRO A 109 -17.06 -51.08 14.23
N TRP A 110 -16.43 -52.22 14.52
CA TRP A 110 -16.94 -53.25 15.44
C TRP A 110 -16.19 -53.34 16.77
N ASP A 111 -15.23 -52.44 17.03
CA ASP A 111 -14.50 -52.44 18.29
C ASP A 111 -15.44 -52.13 19.46
N GLU A 112 -15.09 -52.60 20.68
CA GLU A 112 -15.87 -52.35 21.89
C GLU A 112 -16.05 -50.84 22.18
N PHE A 113 -15.13 -50.02 21.69
CA PHE A 113 -15.15 -48.56 21.82
C PHE A 113 -15.74 -47.84 20.59
N ALA A 114 -16.23 -48.58 19.58
CA ALA A 114 -16.88 -48.00 18.41
C ALA A 114 -18.30 -47.54 18.74
N ALA A 115 -18.52 -46.23 18.70
CA ALA A 115 -19.80 -45.60 19.00
C ALA A 115 -20.72 -45.59 17.75
N ASP A 116 -21.53 -46.63 17.55
CA ASP A 116 -22.51 -46.72 16.44
C ASP A 116 -21.93 -46.32 15.07
N GLN A 117 -20.78 -46.90 14.71
CA GLN A 117 -20.03 -46.56 13.49
C GLN A 117 -20.49 -47.33 12.24
N ILE A 118 -21.67 -47.96 12.32
CA ILE A 118 -22.32 -48.69 11.22
C ILE A 118 -23.71 -48.09 11.05
N SER A 119 -24.07 -47.75 9.80
CA SER A 119 -25.35 -47.12 9.49
C SER A 119 -26.53 -48.07 9.75
N ASP A 120 -27.72 -47.50 9.98
CA ASP A 120 -28.95 -48.26 10.23
C ASP A 120 -29.31 -49.24 9.08
N ASP A 121 -28.93 -48.88 7.85
CA ASP A 121 -29.12 -49.72 6.66
C ASP A 121 -28.01 -50.79 6.48
N GLY A 122 -26.96 -50.77 7.31
CA GLY A 122 -25.85 -51.71 7.31
C GLY A 122 -24.97 -51.66 6.07
N ARG A 123 -25.05 -50.59 5.27
CA ARG A 123 -24.30 -50.39 4.03
C ARG A 123 -23.04 -49.55 4.22
N ILE A 124 -23.06 -48.62 5.18
CA ILE A 124 -21.99 -47.65 5.39
C ILE A 124 -21.38 -47.91 6.77
N ALA A 125 -20.05 -47.86 6.85
CA ALA A 125 -19.33 -47.83 8.12
C ALA A 125 -18.16 -46.86 8.05
N TYR A 126 -17.64 -46.43 9.19
CA TYR A 126 -16.40 -45.67 9.21
C TYR A 126 -15.48 -46.11 10.35
N ALA A 127 -14.17 -46.05 10.11
CA ALA A 127 -13.16 -46.20 11.14
C ALA A 127 -12.60 -44.82 11.51
N GLN A 128 -12.28 -44.63 12.80
CA GLN A 128 -11.57 -43.43 13.25
C GLN A 128 -10.09 -43.74 13.43
N VAL A 129 -9.24 -42.91 12.83
CA VAL A 129 -7.78 -43.06 12.86
C VAL A 129 -7.19 -41.78 13.44
N GLN A 130 -6.41 -41.94 14.50
CA GLN A 130 -5.78 -40.83 15.21
C GLN A 130 -4.27 -40.86 15.05
N PHE A 131 -3.69 -39.75 14.60
CA PHE A 131 -2.24 -39.59 14.53
C PHE A 131 -1.64 -39.23 15.89
N GLU A 132 -0.39 -39.62 16.12
CA GLU A 132 0.38 -39.17 17.28
C GLU A 132 0.51 -37.63 17.28
N PRO A 133 0.34 -36.96 18.45
CA PRO A 133 0.57 -35.52 18.56
C PRO A 133 2.01 -35.16 18.14
N ARG A 134 2.18 -34.19 17.24
CA ARG A 134 3.50 -33.67 16.83
C ARG A 134 3.73 -32.27 17.41
N GLU A 135 4.96 -32.00 17.85
CA GLU A 135 5.39 -30.64 18.26
C GLU A 135 5.65 -29.69 17.07
N THR A 136 5.86 -30.24 15.87
CA THR A 136 6.08 -29.49 14.62
C THR A 136 5.13 -30.01 13.56
N GLY A 137 4.31 -29.12 13.00
CA GLY A 137 3.28 -29.49 12.03
C GLY A 137 3.79 -29.88 10.64
N GLY A 138 2.87 -29.95 9.69
CA GLY A 138 3.04 -30.53 8.35
C GLY A 138 2.15 -31.75 8.13
N THR A 139 2.25 -32.39 6.95
CA THR A 139 1.54 -33.65 6.67
C THR A 139 1.96 -34.72 7.70
N PRO A 140 1.02 -35.38 8.41
CA PRO A 140 1.39 -36.42 9.36
C PRO A 140 2.24 -37.51 8.71
N ALA A 141 3.31 -37.95 9.39
CA ALA A 141 4.05 -39.12 8.94
C ALA A 141 3.10 -40.31 8.87
N GLY A 142 3.20 -41.09 7.79
CA GLY A 142 2.30 -42.22 7.55
C GLY A 142 1.02 -41.88 6.78
N LEU A 143 0.72 -40.62 6.44
CA LEU A 143 -0.50 -40.29 5.67
C LEU A 143 -0.53 -40.95 4.28
N ASP A 144 0.59 -40.91 3.54
CA ASP A 144 0.68 -41.56 2.23
C ASP A 144 0.54 -43.10 2.35
N GLU A 145 1.05 -43.66 3.43
CA GLU A 145 0.94 -45.09 3.75
C GLU A 145 -0.51 -45.46 4.12
N LEU A 146 -1.19 -44.61 4.91
CA LEU A 146 -2.60 -44.73 5.25
C LEU A 146 -3.47 -44.72 3.99
N VAL A 147 -3.23 -43.78 3.06
CA VAL A 147 -3.97 -43.71 1.79
C VAL A 147 -3.73 -44.97 0.95
N ALA A 148 -2.51 -45.51 0.95
CA ALA A 148 -2.18 -46.73 0.22
C ALA A 148 -2.91 -47.98 0.76
N THR A 149 -3.31 -47.99 2.04
CA THR A 149 -4.07 -49.13 2.61
C THR A 149 -5.45 -49.32 1.98
N ALA A 150 -6.02 -48.30 1.33
CA ALA A 150 -7.34 -48.42 0.71
C ALA A 150 -7.39 -49.31 -0.54
N ASP A 151 -6.24 -49.62 -1.16
CA ASP A 151 -6.22 -50.39 -2.42
C ASP A 151 -6.76 -51.82 -2.22
N ALA A 152 -6.38 -52.49 -1.13
CA ALA A 152 -6.81 -53.87 -0.86
C ALA A 152 -8.33 -54.03 -0.63
N PRO A 153 -9.00 -53.22 0.21
CA PRO A 153 -10.46 -53.27 0.31
C PRO A 153 -11.15 -52.84 -0.98
N ARG A 154 -10.62 -51.87 -1.74
CA ARG A 154 -11.20 -51.49 -3.04
C ARG A 154 -11.23 -52.62 -4.07
N GLU A 155 -10.25 -53.53 -4.04
CA GLU A 155 -10.23 -54.73 -4.90
C GLU A 155 -11.39 -55.71 -4.60
N THR A 156 -11.98 -55.65 -3.39
CA THR A 156 -13.14 -56.47 -3.01
C THR A 156 -14.48 -55.89 -3.49
N GLY A 157 -14.45 -54.69 -4.08
CA GLY A 157 -15.63 -53.97 -4.53
C GLY A 157 -16.12 -52.89 -3.56
N LEU A 158 -15.47 -52.71 -2.41
CA LEU A 158 -15.79 -51.63 -1.47
C LEU A 158 -15.36 -50.26 -2.02
N ALA A 159 -16.20 -49.25 -1.81
CA ALA A 159 -15.74 -47.88 -1.86
C ALA A 159 -15.07 -47.53 -0.52
N VAL A 160 -13.87 -46.97 -0.58
CA VAL A 160 -13.09 -46.54 0.58
C VAL A 160 -12.66 -45.12 0.33
N GLU A 161 -13.08 -44.20 1.19
CA GLU A 161 -12.79 -42.79 1.06
C GLU A 161 -12.27 -42.23 2.39
N PHE A 162 -11.49 -41.16 2.31
CA PHE A 162 -10.81 -40.58 3.45
C PHE A 162 -11.32 -39.17 3.73
N GLY A 163 -11.81 -38.97 4.94
CA GLY A 163 -12.24 -37.70 5.50
C GLY A 163 -11.40 -37.27 6.70
N GLY A 164 -11.85 -36.20 7.35
CA GLY A 164 -11.15 -35.61 8.50
C GLY A 164 -10.25 -34.42 8.15
N GLN A 165 -9.72 -33.76 9.19
CA GLN A 165 -9.03 -32.47 9.08
C GLN A 165 -7.69 -32.55 8.35
N VAL A 166 -7.01 -33.70 8.43
CA VAL A 166 -5.71 -33.91 7.78
C VAL A 166 -5.82 -33.75 6.25
N PHE A 167 -6.92 -34.21 5.68
CA PHE A 167 -7.12 -34.17 4.23
C PHE A 167 -7.58 -32.81 3.70
N GLN A 168 -8.05 -31.90 4.57
CA GLN A 168 -8.35 -30.50 4.22
C GLN A 168 -7.07 -29.70 3.91
N ALA A 169 -5.92 -30.15 4.40
CA ALA A 169 -4.64 -29.44 4.27
C ALA A 169 -3.86 -29.74 2.97
N SER A 170 -4.41 -30.53 2.04
CA SER A 170 -3.70 -30.96 0.83
C SER A 170 -3.51 -29.82 -0.17
N SER A 171 -2.25 -29.43 -0.38
CA SER A 171 -1.84 -28.30 -1.23
C SER A 171 -2.33 -28.43 -2.68
N VAL A 172 -2.99 -27.40 -3.20
CA VAL A 172 -3.31 -27.28 -4.63
C VAL A 172 -2.02 -26.98 -5.40
N PRO A 173 -1.61 -27.80 -6.37
CA PRO A 173 -0.47 -27.48 -7.22
C PRO A 173 -0.76 -26.20 -8.02
N ILE A 174 0.29 -25.39 -8.25
CA ILE A 174 0.24 -24.19 -9.12
C ILE A 174 -0.41 -24.58 -10.45
N SER A 175 -1.62 -24.09 -10.68
CA SER A 175 -2.44 -24.45 -11.84
C SER A 175 -2.04 -23.65 -13.07
N TRP A 176 -2.23 -24.23 -14.26
CA TRP A 176 -2.07 -23.54 -15.55
C TRP A 176 -2.98 -22.28 -15.65
N VAL A 177 -4.01 -22.20 -14.80
CA VAL A 177 -4.97 -21.10 -14.72
C VAL A 177 -4.34 -19.80 -14.19
N GLU A 178 -3.28 -19.84 -13.39
CA GLU A 178 -2.51 -18.62 -13.06
C GLU A 178 -1.96 -17.95 -14.33
N GLY A 179 -1.57 -18.77 -15.31
CA GLY A 179 -1.16 -18.32 -16.64
C GLY A 179 -2.29 -17.65 -17.42
N VAL A 180 -3.55 -17.99 -17.16
CA VAL A 180 -4.73 -17.38 -17.80
C VAL A 180 -4.94 -15.95 -17.32
N GLY A 181 -4.84 -15.69 -16.01
CA GLY A 181 -4.93 -14.32 -15.47
C GLY A 181 -3.83 -13.42 -15.99
N VAL A 182 -2.59 -13.93 -16.00
CA VAL A 182 -1.44 -13.26 -16.61
C VAL A 182 -1.65 -13.00 -18.11
N LEU A 183 -2.21 -13.96 -18.84
CA LEU A 183 -2.52 -13.82 -20.26
C LEU A 183 -3.55 -12.71 -20.52
N PHE A 184 -4.66 -12.69 -19.77
CA PHE A 184 -5.67 -11.63 -19.88
C PHE A 184 -5.11 -10.26 -19.54
N ALA A 185 -4.33 -10.15 -18.44
CA ALA A 185 -3.63 -8.92 -18.11
C ALA A 185 -2.71 -8.48 -19.26
N GLY A 186 -1.99 -9.42 -19.87
CA GLY A 186 -1.17 -9.21 -21.07
C GLY A 186 -1.97 -8.69 -22.28
N ILE A 187 -3.17 -9.23 -22.52
CA ILE A 187 -4.07 -8.78 -23.59
C ILE A 187 -4.54 -7.34 -23.33
N VAL A 188 -4.98 -7.01 -22.11
CA VAL A 188 -5.43 -5.65 -21.77
C VAL A 188 -4.28 -4.64 -21.86
N LEU A 189 -3.08 -5.01 -21.37
CA LEU A 189 -1.87 -4.21 -21.51
C LEU A 189 -1.49 -4.00 -22.98
N PHE A 190 -1.61 -5.03 -23.81
CA PHE A 190 -1.37 -4.94 -25.25
C PHE A 190 -2.35 -3.97 -25.91
N VAL A 191 -3.65 -4.07 -25.62
CA VAL A 191 -4.68 -3.12 -26.12
C VAL A 191 -4.41 -1.70 -25.64
N THR A 192 -3.88 -1.55 -24.42
CA THR A 192 -3.56 -0.25 -23.82
C THR A 192 -2.40 0.43 -24.53
N PHE A 193 -1.29 -0.27 -24.76
CA PHE A 193 -0.06 0.32 -25.31
C PHE A 193 0.13 0.13 -26.83
N TRP A 194 -0.60 -0.81 -27.45
CA TRP A 194 -0.41 -1.25 -28.84
C TRP A 194 1.05 -1.64 -29.15
N SER A 195 1.76 -2.18 -28.15
CA SER A 195 3.16 -2.58 -28.25
C SER A 195 3.42 -3.73 -27.29
N LEU A 196 3.76 -4.91 -27.84
CA LEU A 196 4.04 -6.10 -27.04
C LEU A 196 5.23 -5.90 -26.11
N LEU A 197 6.27 -5.21 -26.59
CA LEU A 197 7.44 -4.83 -25.81
C LEU A 197 7.03 -4.04 -24.55
N THR A 198 6.14 -3.07 -24.70
CA THR A 198 5.71 -2.18 -23.61
C THR A 198 4.73 -2.88 -22.67
N ALA A 199 3.82 -3.68 -23.23
CA ALA A 199 2.89 -4.48 -22.44
C ALA A 199 3.61 -5.51 -21.55
N GLY A 200 4.76 -6.03 -21.99
CA GLY A 200 5.56 -6.96 -21.20
C GLY A 200 6.25 -6.34 -19.98
N LEU A 201 6.49 -5.01 -19.96
CA LEU A 201 7.24 -4.37 -18.86
C LEU A 201 6.52 -4.48 -17.51
N PRO A 202 5.25 -4.04 -17.38
CA PRO A 202 4.51 -4.16 -16.12
C PRO A 202 4.42 -5.60 -15.64
N LEU A 203 4.24 -6.55 -16.57
CA LEU A 203 4.13 -7.96 -16.23
C LEU A 203 5.45 -8.54 -15.70
N ILE A 204 6.59 -8.26 -16.35
CA ILE A 204 7.91 -8.72 -15.89
C ILE A 204 8.21 -8.15 -14.49
N THR A 205 7.94 -6.87 -14.27
CA THR A 205 8.21 -6.24 -12.97
C THR A 205 7.32 -6.82 -11.86
N ALA A 206 6.05 -7.08 -12.16
CA ALA A 206 5.12 -7.69 -11.22
C ALA A 206 5.53 -9.13 -10.90
N LEU A 207 5.87 -9.96 -11.90
CA LEU A 207 6.31 -11.34 -11.70
C LEU A 207 7.60 -11.44 -10.87
N VAL A 208 8.56 -10.52 -11.06
CA VAL A 208 9.76 -10.46 -10.21
C VAL A 208 9.42 -10.13 -8.76
N GLY A 209 8.52 -9.17 -8.54
CA GLY A 209 8.06 -8.80 -7.19
C GLY A 209 7.31 -9.94 -6.50
N VAL A 210 6.41 -10.60 -7.23
CA VAL A 210 5.70 -11.81 -6.78
C VAL A 210 6.68 -12.93 -6.45
N GLY A 211 7.68 -13.20 -7.29
CA GLY A 211 8.67 -14.26 -7.04
C GLY A 211 9.46 -14.05 -5.75
N ILE A 212 9.85 -12.80 -5.45
CA ILE A 212 10.50 -12.46 -4.17
C ILE A 212 9.53 -12.62 -3.01
N THR A 213 8.29 -12.17 -3.17
CA THR A 213 7.28 -12.30 -2.10
C THR A 213 7.00 -13.76 -1.80
N MET A 214 6.78 -14.58 -2.84
CA MET A 214 6.48 -16.00 -2.76
C MET A 214 7.64 -16.74 -2.08
N GLY A 215 8.87 -16.56 -2.54
CA GLY A 215 10.01 -17.16 -1.86
C GLY A 215 10.20 -16.64 -0.42
N GLY A 216 9.83 -15.38 -0.15
CA GLY A 216 9.88 -14.81 1.20
C GLY A 216 8.88 -15.47 2.14
N VAL A 217 7.63 -15.65 1.68
CA VAL A 217 6.56 -16.35 2.43
C VAL A 217 6.94 -17.82 2.64
N LEU A 218 7.39 -18.51 1.58
CA LEU A 218 7.84 -19.90 1.67
C LEU A 218 9.05 -20.05 2.62
N GLY A 219 10.03 -19.15 2.57
CA GLY A 219 11.17 -19.19 3.49
C GLY A 219 10.78 -18.84 4.93
N ALA A 220 9.82 -17.95 5.13
CA ALA A 220 9.30 -17.60 6.45
C ALA A 220 8.47 -18.74 7.07
N SER A 221 7.85 -19.59 6.25
CA SER A 221 7.05 -20.73 6.72
C SER A 221 7.85 -21.73 7.57
N ALA A 222 9.17 -21.81 7.35
CA ALA A 222 10.06 -22.62 8.19
C ALA A 222 10.32 -22.05 9.60
N LEU A 223 9.94 -20.79 9.86
CA LEU A 223 10.18 -20.11 11.14
C LEU A 223 8.88 -19.74 11.87
N VAL A 224 7.79 -19.56 11.14
CA VAL A 224 6.49 -19.13 11.64
C VAL A 224 5.42 -19.91 10.89
N THR A 225 4.33 -20.29 11.56
CA THR A 225 3.20 -20.96 10.91
C THR A 225 2.56 -20.04 9.87
N VAL A 226 2.50 -20.50 8.62
CA VAL A 226 1.93 -19.76 7.50
C VAL A 226 0.83 -20.60 6.87
N SER A 227 -0.36 -19.99 6.74
CA SER A 227 -1.52 -20.57 6.04
C SER A 227 -1.20 -20.88 4.58
N ASN A 228 -1.71 -22.02 4.09
CA ASN A 228 -1.61 -22.45 2.68
C ASN A 228 -2.21 -21.41 1.70
N SER A 229 -3.11 -20.58 2.20
CA SER A 229 -3.79 -19.53 1.43
C SER A 229 -2.95 -18.25 1.26
N ALA A 230 -1.98 -17.99 2.14
CA ALA A 230 -1.18 -16.76 2.11
C ALA A 230 -0.33 -16.59 0.82
N PRO A 231 0.35 -17.63 0.30
CA PRO A 231 1.02 -17.61 -1.02
C PRO A 231 0.13 -17.12 -2.17
N LEU A 232 -1.09 -17.66 -2.26
CA LEU A 232 -2.02 -17.37 -3.35
C LEU A 232 -2.57 -15.94 -3.24
N MET A 233 -2.82 -15.45 -2.04
CA MET A 233 -3.16 -14.04 -1.84
C MET A 233 -2.01 -13.10 -2.18
N ALA A 234 -0.79 -13.44 -1.78
CA ALA A 234 0.40 -12.67 -2.11
C ALA A 234 0.63 -12.60 -3.63
N LEU A 235 0.41 -13.70 -4.35
CA LEU A 235 0.41 -13.73 -5.81
C LEU A 235 -0.68 -12.83 -6.39
N MET A 236 -1.92 -13.02 -5.97
CA MET A 236 -3.10 -12.33 -6.52
C MET A 236 -3.01 -10.80 -6.30
N ILE A 237 -2.72 -10.36 -5.07
CA ILE A 237 -2.58 -8.94 -4.72
C ILE A 237 -1.30 -8.36 -5.32
N GLY A 238 -0.16 -9.06 -5.19
CA GLY A 238 1.13 -8.60 -5.70
C GLY A 238 1.14 -8.42 -7.21
N LEU A 239 0.48 -9.31 -7.95
CA LEU A 239 0.33 -9.20 -9.40
C LEU A 239 -0.57 -8.02 -9.79
N ALA A 240 -1.76 -7.91 -9.18
CA ALA A 240 -2.70 -6.83 -9.48
C ALA A 240 -2.07 -5.45 -9.24
N VAL A 241 -1.53 -5.25 -8.03
CA VAL A 241 -0.90 -4.00 -7.60
C VAL A 241 0.37 -3.69 -8.39
N GLY A 242 1.24 -4.70 -8.58
CA GLY A 242 2.51 -4.54 -9.29
C GLY A 242 2.33 -4.17 -10.76
N ILE A 243 1.33 -4.74 -11.45
CA ILE A 243 1.03 -4.37 -12.83
C ILE A 243 0.51 -2.94 -12.89
N ASP A 244 -0.39 -2.54 -11.98
CA ASP A 244 -1.02 -1.23 -12.03
C ASP A 244 -0.01 -0.09 -11.77
N TYR A 245 0.82 -0.24 -10.74
CA TYR A 245 1.85 0.74 -10.42
C TYR A 245 2.86 0.92 -11.54
N ALA A 246 3.25 -0.19 -12.18
CA ALA A 246 4.14 -0.13 -13.32
C ALA A 246 3.46 0.50 -14.56
N LEU A 247 2.16 0.23 -14.75
CA LEU A 247 1.35 0.81 -15.83
C LEU A 247 1.32 2.34 -15.76
N PHE A 248 1.07 2.93 -14.58
CA PHE A 248 1.01 4.39 -14.41
C PHE A 248 2.33 5.08 -14.72
N ILE A 249 3.44 4.59 -14.14
CA ILE A 249 4.77 5.16 -14.38
C ILE A 249 5.15 5.03 -15.85
N LEU A 250 4.92 3.86 -16.46
CA LEU A 250 5.25 3.60 -17.85
C LEU A 250 4.40 4.42 -18.82
N SER A 251 3.11 4.61 -18.52
CA SER A 251 2.21 5.47 -19.28
C SER A 251 2.71 6.91 -19.30
N LYS A 252 3.08 7.45 -18.12
CA LYS A 252 3.64 8.81 -18.00
C LYS A 252 4.96 8.95 -18.77
N HIS A 253 5.89 8.00 -18.60
CA HIS A 253 7.17 7.99 -19.34
C HIS A 253 6.96 7.99 -20.87
N ARG A 254 6.04 7.17 -21.38
CA ARG A 254 5.74 7.11 -22.81
C ARG A 254 5.10 8.38 -23.34
N SER A 255 4.20 8.99 -22.58
CA SER A 255 3.60 10.27 -22.96
C SER A 255 4.66 11.38 -23.10
N GLN A 256 5.64 11.40 -22.19
CA GLN A 256 6.76 12.34 -22.21
C GLN A 256 7.73 12.09 -23.36
N LEU A 257 8.04 10.81 -23.66
CA LEU A 257 8.84 10.44 -24.84
C LEU A 257 8.17 10.83 -26.16
N ALA A 258 6.84 10.71 -26.24
CA ALA A 258 6.09 11.14 -27.42
C ALA A 258 6.22 12.65 -27.65
N ARG A 259 6.27 13.45 -26.58
CA ARG A 259 6.51 14.90 -26.62
C ARG A 259 7.98 15.29 -26.87
N GLY A 260 8.85 14.32 -27.17
CA GLY A 260 10.25 14.57 -27.55
C GLY A 260 11.26 14.63 -26.40
N MET A 261 10.84 14.39 -25.15
CA MET A 261 11.72 14.41 -23.98
C MET A 261 12.79 13.30 -24.06
N GLY A 262 13.99 13.56 -23.52
CA GLY A 262 15.06 12.56 -23.46
C GLY A 262 14.72 11.37 -22.54
N VAL A 263 15.27 10.18 -22.82
CA VAL A 263 14.93 8.94 -22.10
C VAL A 263 15.14 9.06 -20.58
N ILE A 264 16.33 9.46 -20.14
CA ILE A 264 16.66 9.51 -18.70
C ILE A 264 15.85 10.61 -18.00
N GLU A 265 15.71 11.77 -18.65
CA GLU A 265 14.91 12.89 -18.13
C GLU A 265 13.46 12.46 -17.94
N SER A 266 12.85 11.90 -18.98
CA SER A 266 11.48 11.38 -18.98
C SER A 266 11.28 10.33 -17.89
N GLY A 267 12.14 9.31 -17.80
CA GLY A 267 11.96 8.28 -16.78
C GLY A 267 12.15 8.83 -15.35
N SER A 268 13.06 9.77 -15.14
CA SER A 268 13.25 10.44 -13.85
C SER A 268 12.05 11.31 -13.45
N LEU A 269 11.41 11.98 -14.41
CA LEU A 269 10.23 12.81 -14.17
C LEU A 269 8.99 11.94 -13.94
N ALA A 270 8.85 10.83 -14.68
CA ALA A 270 7.78 9.86 -14.47
C ALA A 270 7.82 9.26 -13.06
N VAL A 271 9.00 8.83 -12.58
CA VAL A 271 9.16 8.32 -11.22
C VAL A 271 8.98 9.42 -10.17
N GLY A 272 9.42 10.66 -10.44
CA GLY A 272 9.22 11.79 -9.53
C GLY A 272 7.76 12.25 -9.38
N THR A 273 6.92 12.03 -10.39
CA THR A 273 5.50 12.45 -10.40
C THR A 273 4.57 11.26 -10.17
N ALA A 274 4.39 10.40 -11.18
CA ALA A 274 3.56 9.19 -11.05
C ALA A 274 4.09 8.22 -9.97
N GLY A 275 5.41 8.11 -9.80
CA GLY A 275 5.98 7.28 -8.73
C GLY A 275 5.67 7.80 -7.32
N THR A 276 5.48 9.10 -7.14
CA THR A 276 5.03 9.68 -5.86
C THR A 276 3.60 9.24 -5.54
N ALA A 277 2.70 9.34 -6.53
CA ALA A 277 1.33 8.83 -6.39
C ALA A 277 1.31 7.32 -6.09
N VAL A 278 2.13 6.52 -6.79
CA VAL A 278 2.30 5.08 -6.55
C VAL A 278 2.80 4.77 -5.14
N LEU A 279 3.75 5.54 -4.60
CA LEU A 279 4.25 5.32 -3.23
C LEU A 279 3.18 5.61 -2.18
N PHE A 280 2.35 6.65 -2.37
CA PHE A 280 1.22 6.96 -1.47
C PHE A 280 0.10 5.92 -1.55
N ALA A 281 -0.26 5.51 -2.76
CA ALA A 281 -1.16 4.40 -3.04
C ALA A 281 -0.71 3.13 -2.30
N GLY A 282 0.53 2.69 -2.56
CA GLY A 282 1.11 1.52 -1.92
C GLY A 282 1.18 1.62 -0.41
N LEU A 283 1.54 2.78 0.14
CA LEU A 283 1.53 2.98 1.58
C LEU A 283 0.12 2.86 2.17
N THR A 284 -0.90 3.38 1.48
CA THR A 284 -2.30 3.28 1.92
C THR A 284 -2.74 1.82 1.99
N VAL A 285 -2.42 1.02 0.96
CA VAL A 285 -2.67 -0.42 0.95
C VAL A 285 -1.91 -1.12 2.08
N VAL A 286 -0.63 -0.80 2.29
CA VAL A 286 0.17 -1.37 3.38
C VAL A 286 -0.45 -1.08 4.74
N VAL A 287 -0.90 0.15 5.00
CA VAL A 287 -1.53 0.49 6.28
C VAL A 287 -2.91 -0.18 6.42
N ALA A 288 -3.67 -0.31 5.33
CA ALA A 288 -4.94 -1.05 5.32
C ALA A 288 -4.77 -2.52 5.71
N LEU A 289 -3.79 -3.19 5.11
CA LEU A 289 -3.45 -4.59 5.38
C LEU A 289 -2.82 -4.77 6.76
N ALA A 290 -1.98 -3.85 7.20
CA ALA A 290 -1.47 -3.81 8.57
C ALA A 290 -2.60 -3.58 9.60
N GLY A 291 -3.72 -2.96 9.19
CA GLY A 291 -4.91 -2.83 10.02
C GLY A 291 -5.48 -4.17 10.50
N LEU A 292 -5.20 -5.29 9.80
CA LEU A 292 -5.59 -6.63 10.22
C LEU A 292 -4.95 -7.04 11.57
N LEU A 293 -3.81 -6.44 11.93
CA LEU A 293 -3.18 -6.64 13.25
C LEU A 293 -4.07 -6.16 14.40
N ILE A 294 -4.96 -5.21 14.14
CA ILE A 294 -5.86 -4.64 15.15
C ILE A 294 -6.98 -5.62 15.50
N VAL A 295 -7.31 -6.56 14.60
CA VAL A 295 -8.33 -7.58 14.81
C VAL A 295 -7.89 -8.58 15.91
N GLY A 296 -6.58 -8.74 16.13
CA GLY A 296 -6.06 -9.61 17.19
C GLY A 296 -6.11 -11.11 16.86
N ILE A 297 -6.35 -11.46 15.59
CA ILE A 297 -6.38 -12.86 15.13
C ILE A 297 -5.03 -13.18 14.44
N PRO A 298 -4.27 -14.19 14.93
CA PRO A 298 -2.91 -14.46 14.46
C PRO A 298 -2.80 -14.75 12.96
N PHE A 299 -3.62 -15.67 12.43
CA PHE A 299 -3.53 -16.05 11.02
C PHE A 299 -3.85 -14.87 10.08
N LEU A 300 -4.83 -14.01 10.42
CA LEU A 300 -5.12 -12.78 9.69
C LEU A 300 -4.00 -11.75 9.76
N SER A 301 -3.33 -11.66 10.90
CA SER A 301 -2.19 -10.78 11.10
C SER A 301 -1.02 -11.18 10.20
N ILE A 302 -0.72 -12.48 10.12
CA ILE A 302 0.33 -13.04 9.27
C ILE A 302 0.00 -12.85 7.79
N MET A 303 -1.24 -13.16 7.39
CA MET A 303 -1.72 -12.91 6.03
C MET A 303 -1.64 -11.42 5.65
N GLY A 304 -2.06 -10.53 6.54
CA GLY A 304 -2.02 -9.08 6.36
C GLY A 304 -0.59 -8.55 6.21
N ILE A 305 0.34 -9.01 7.06
CA ILE A 305 1.77 -8.65 6.96
C ILE A 305 2.36 -9.19 5.64
N GLY A 306 2.09 -10.44 5.28
CA GLY A 306 2.58 -11.04 4.04
C GLY A 306 2.11 -10.26 2.80
N ALA A 307 0.83 -9.91 2.76
CA ALA A 307 0.25 -9.08 1.69
C ALA A 307 0.83 -7.65 1.70
N ALA A 308 1.03 -7.03 2.87
CA ALA A 308 1.65 -5.70 2.97
C ALA A 308 3.10 -5.70 2.47
N ILE A 309 3.88 -6.74 2.81
CA ILE A 309 5.25 -6.95 2.29
C ILE A 309 5.22 -7.11 0.78
N SER A 310 4.27 -7.88 0.23
CA SER A 310 4.07 -8.03 -1.22
C SER A 310 3.91 -6.69 -1.92
N VAL A 311 3.02 -5.85 -1.41
CA VAL A 311 2.75 -4.52 -1.95
C VAL A 311 3.98 -3.63 -1.85
N MET A 312 4.69 -3.66 -0.72
CA MET A 312 5.92 -2.88 -0.53
C MET A 312 7.01 -3.30 -1.53
N ILE A 313 7.16 -4.60 -1.81
CA ILE A 313 8.07 -5.12 -2.84
C ILE A 313 7.61 -4.66 -4.23
N ALA A 314 6.32 -4.71 -4.53
CA ALA A 314 5.76 -4.24 -5.80
C ALA A 314 6.03 -2.74 -6.04
N VAL A 315 5.84 -1.89 -5.02
CA VAL A 315 6.19 -0.46 -5.07
C VAL A 315 7.69 -0.27 -5.29
N ALA A 316 8.53 -1.00 -4.55
CA ALA A 316 9.99 -0.94 -4.71
C ALA A 316 10.41 -1.34 -6.13
N ALA A 317 9.81 -2.38 -6.70
CA ALA A 317 10.04 -2.80 -8.08
C ALA A 317 9.58 -1.74 -9.09
N ALA A 318 8.42 -1.11 -8.87
CA ALA A 318 7.90 -0.05 -9.75
C ALA A 318 8.79 1.21 -9.76
N VAL A 319 9.41 1.59 -8.64
CA VAL A 319 10.28 2.79 -8.57
C VAL A 319 11.77 2.51 -8.82
N THR A 320 12.20 1.24 -8.86
CA THR A 320 13.62 0.88 -9.11
C THR A 320 13.83 -0.04 -10.32
N LEU A 321 13.19 -1.21 -10.34
CA LEU A 321 13.37 -2.20 -11.40
C LEU A 321 12.78 -1.73 -12.73
N LEU A 322 11.55 -1.18 -12.70
CA LEU A 322 10.90 -0.64 -13.89
C LEU A 322 11.75 0.45 -14.57
N PRO A 323 12.23 1.52 -13.89
CA PRO A 323 13.07 2.51 -14.55
C PRO A 323 14.40 1.94 -15.06
N ALA A 324 15.00 0.95 -14.37
CA ALA A 324 16.17 0.27 -14.90
C ALA A 324 15.88 -0.46 -16.22
N ILE A 325 14.76 -1.19 -16.31
CA ILE A 325 14.33 -1.83 -17.54
C ILE A 325 14.04 -0.78 -18.62
N MET A 326 13.29 0.28 -18.31
CA MET A 326 13.00 1.38 -19.25
C MET A 326 14.28 1.99 -19.85
N ALA A 327 15.33 2.17 -19.05
CA ALA A 327 16.61 2.68 -19.53
C ALA A 327 17.35 1.73 -20.49
N LEU A 328 17.28 0.41 -20.28
CA LEU A 328 17.87 -0.57 -21.22
C LEU A 328 17.16 -0.58 -22.58
N LEU A 329 15.84 -0.41 -22.57
CA LEU A 329 15.04 -0.35 -23.78
C LEU A 329 15.19 0.99 -24.51
N GLY A 330 15.38 2.06 -23.75
CA GLY A 330 15.67 3.41 -24.24
C GLY A 330 14.65 3.88 -25.28
N GLU A 331 15.15 4.34 -26.43
CA GLU A 331 14.33 4.87 -27.51
C GLU A 331 13.37 3.87 -28.14
N ARG A 332 13.52 2.55 -27.88
CA ARG A 332 12.55 1.54 -28.35
C ARG A 332 11.17 1.70 -27.71
N LEU A 333 11.09 2.39 -26.56
CA LEU A 333 9.83 2.72 -25.91
C LEU A 333 9.13 3.94 -26.51
N ARG A 334 9.83 4.74 -27.33
CA ARG A 334 9.23 5.92 -27.97
C ARG A 334 8.13 5.47 -28.94
N PRO A 335 6.89 5.97 -28.80
CA PRO A 335 5.84 5.69 -29.76
C PRO A 335 6.29 6.10 -31.17
N LYS A 336 6.09 5.24 -32.17
CA LYS A 336 6.47 5.55 -33.56
C LYS A 336 5.71 6.81 -34.04
N PRO A 337 6.37 7.77 -34.72
CA PRO A 337 5.71 8.95 -35.27
C PRO A 337 4.50 8.57 -36.14
N GLY A 338 3.36 9.21 -35.93
CA GLY A 338 2.12 8.92 -36.64
C GLY A 338 1.36 7.64 -36.23
N SER A 339 1.91 6.83 -35.32
CA SER A 339 1.17 5.70 -34.71
C SER A 339 -0.02 6.20 -33.89
N ARG A 340 -1.02 5.35 -33.66
CA ARG A 340 -2.15 5.69 -32.77
C ARG A 340 -1.65 6.16 -31.40
N ALA A 341 -0.62 5.51 -30.84
CA ALA A 341 -0.04 5.89 -29.56
C ALA A 341 0.60 7.29 -29.55
N ALA A 342 1.31 7.69 -30.61
CA ALA A 342 1.88 9.03 -30.73
C ALA A 342 0.79 10.11 -30.88
N ARG A 343 -0.17 9.90 -31.79
CA ARG A 343 -1.31 10.82 -31.99
C ARG A 343 -2.20 10.98 -30.76
N LEU A 344 -2.21 9.98 -29.87
CA LEU A 344 -2.95 10.02 -28.61
C LEU A 344 -2.20 10.77 -27.51
N ALA A 345 -0.86 10.85 -27.58
CA ALA A 345 -0.04 11.55 -26.58
C ALA A 345 0.21 13.03 -26.92
N GLU A 346 0.17 13.37 -28.22
CA GLU A 346 0.30 14.73 -28.76
C GLU A 346 -1.05 15.47 -28.90
N ARG A 347 -2.17 14.81 -28.60
CA ARG A 347 -3.50 15.39 -28.78
C ARG A 347 -3.84 16.34 -27.63
N ASP A 348 -4.09 17.60 -27.96
CA ASP A 348 -4.77 18.52 -27.05
C ASP A 348 -6.23 18.08 -26.83
N VAL A 349 -6.71 18.31 -25.61
CA VAL A 349 -8.03 17.89 -25.13
C VAL A 349 -9.18 18.46 -26.00
N ASP A 350 -8.92 19.57 -26.70
CA ASP A 350 -9.92 20.39 -27.38
C ASP A 350 -10.27 19.95 -28.82
N GLU A 351 -9.46 19.14 -29.50
CA GLU A 351 -9.64 18.94 -30.95
C GLU A 351 -10.73 17.92 -31.34
N ARG A 352 -10.98 16.86 -30.54
CA ARG A 352 -12.13 15.92 -30.68
C ARG A 352 -12.46 15.22 -29.34
N PRO A 353 -13.74 15.13 -28.92
CA PRO A 353 -14.07 14.56 -27.62
C PRO A 353 -13.78 13.05 -27.58
N THR A 354 -12.88 12.65 -26.66
CA THR A 354 -12.60 11.25 -26.34
C THR A 354 -13.84 10.57 -25.75
N LEU A 355 -13.88 9.23 -25.71
CA LEU A 355 -14.97 8.50 -25.04
C LEU A 355 -15.10 8.93 -23.56
N GLY A 356 -13.97 9.12 -22.87
CA GLY A 356 -13.93 9.66 -21.51
C GLY A 356 -14.53 11.07 -21.43
N MET A 357 -14.19 11.96 -22.36
CA MET A 357 -14.77 13.31 -22.42
C MET A 357 -16.29 13.27 -22.66
N ARG A 358 -16.78 12.38 -23.54
CA ARG A 358 -18.22 12.20 -23.78
C ARG A 358 -18.95 11.67 -22.53
N TRP A 359 -18.33 10.71 -21.83
CA TRP A 359 -18.86 10.14 -20.60
C TRP A 359 -19.00 11.18 -19.49
N VAL A 360 -17.91 11.89 -19.17
CA VAL A 360 -17.93 12.94 -18.12
C VAL A 360 -18.82 14.12 -18.50
N THR A 361 -18.91 14.48 -19.78
CA THR A 361 -19.84 15.52 -20.24
C THR A 361 -21.29 15.08 -20.04
N GLY A 362 -21.60 13.80 -20.27
CA GLY A 362 -22.92 13.22 -19.98
C GLY A 362 -23.27 13.29 -18.49
N ILE A 363 -22.34 12.87 -17.63
CA ILE A 363 -22.50 12.89 -16.17
C ILE A 363 -22.70 14.32 -15.66
N THR A 364 -21.80 15.23 -16.03
CA THR A 364 -21.83 16.63 -15.59
C THR A 364 -23.04 17.41 -16.10
N LYS A 365 -23.70 16.97 -17.19
CA LYS A 365 -24.91 17.61 -17.71
C LYS A 365 -26.14 17.36 -16.83
N ARG A 366 -26.23 16.20 -16.18
CA ARG A 366 -27.33 15.81 -15.27
C ARG A 366 -26.77 15.01 -14.08
N PRO A 367 -25.98 15.64 -13.20
CA PRO A 367 -25.24 14.91 -12.18
C PRO A 367 -26.13 14.19 -11.17
N TRP A 368 -27.30 14.74 -10.83
CA TRP A 368 -28.24 14.08 -9.91
C TRP A 368 -28.78 12.74 -10.45
N LEU A 369 -28.99 12.60 -11.77
CA LEU A 369 -29.40 11.32 -12.38
C LEU A 369 -28.30 10.28 -12.27
N ALA A 370 -27.05 10.69 -12.44
CA ALA A 370 -25.90 9.80 -12.29
C ALA A 370 -25.78 9.32 -10.84
N VAL A 371 -25.92 10.23 -9.85
CA VAL A 371 -25.90 9.88 -8.42
C VAL A 371 -27.01 8.89 -8.09
N VAL A 372 -28.27 9.20 -8.41
CA VAL A 372 -29.41 8.33 -8.10
C VAL A 372 -29.30 6.99 -8.83
N GLY A 373 -28.89 6.99 -10.10
CA GLY A 373 -28.72 5.77 -10.89
C GLY A 373 -27.65 4.85 -10.31
N VAL A 374 -26.49 5.39 -9.94
CA VAL A 374 -25.42 4.61 -9.32
C VAL A 374 -25.84 4.07 -7.95
N LEU A 375 -26.41 4.92 -7.09
CA LEU A 375 -26.88 4.49 -5.77
C LEU A 375 -27.99 3.43 -5.88
N ALA A 376 -28.86 3.51 -6.88
CA ALA A 376 -29.87 2.48 -7.12
C ALA A 376 -29.25 1.15 -7.56
N VAL A 377 -28.30 1.17 -8.51
CA VAL A 377 -27.61 -0.05 -8.97
C VAL A 377 -26.83 -0.69 -7.82
N MET A 378 -26.06 0.10 -7.07
CA MET A 378 -25.30 -0.39 -5.92
C MET A 378 -26.23 -0.88 -4.80
N GLY A 379 -27.32 -0.15 -4.52
CA GLY A 379 -28.31 -0.54 -3.52
C GLY A 379 -28.99 -1.86 -3.86
N VAL A 380 -29.37 -2.08 -5.12
CA VAL A 380 -29.94 -3.36 -5.59
C VAL A 380 -28.91 -4.48 -5.50
N ALA A 381 -27.68 -4.23 -5.93
CA ALA A 381 -26.59 -5.22 -5.84
C ALA A 381 -26.23 -5.56 -4.39
N ALA A 382 -26.49 -4.66 -3.43
CA ALA A 382 -26.24 -4.87 -2.01
C ALA A 382 -27.38 -5.60 -1.27
N ILE A 383 -28.57 -5.75 -1.86
CA ILE A 383 -29.71 -6.43 -1.20
C ILE A 383 -29.33 -7.84 -0.68
N PRO A 384 -28.68 -8.71 -1.47
CA PRO A 384 -28.34 -10.05 -1.00
C PRO A 384 -27.36 -10.04 0.17
N ALA A 385 -26.57 -8.97 0.37
CA ALA A 385 -25.62 -8.88 1.48
C ALA A 385 -26.31 -8.94 2.86
N ALA A 386 -27.63 -8.69 2.94
CA ALA A 386 -28.42 -8.86 4.16
C ALA A 386 -28.60 -10.33 4.56
N SER A 387 -28.39 -11.27 3.64
CA SER A 387 -28.47 -12.72 3.86
C SER A 387 -27.10 -13.35 4.09
N LEU A 388 -26.08 -12.54 4.44
CA LEU A 388 -24.70 -13.00 4.58
C LEU A 388 -24.55 -14.00 5.75
N GLU A 389 -24.46 -15.28 5.41
CA GLU A 389 -24.07 -16.35 6.34
C GLU A 389 -22.56 -16.60 6.31
N LEU A 390 -21.96 -16.74 7.49
CA LEU A 390 -20.51 -16.84 7.65
C LEU A 390 -20.14 -18.10 8.45
N ALA A 391 -19.33 -18.97 7.84
CA ALA A 391 -18.81 -20.18 8.46
C ALA A 391 -17.37 -20.44 8.00
N LEU A 392 -16.63 -21.28 8.73
CA LEU A 392 -15.36 -21.82 8.26
C LEU A 392 -15.60 -23.01 7.30
N PRO A 393 -14.62 -23.33 6.44
CA PRO A 393 -14.77 -24.42 5.48
C PRO A 393 -14.78 -25.78 6.19
N ASP A 394 -15.62 -26.68 5.70
CA ASP A 394 -15.65 -28.10 6.03
C ASP A 394 -15.41 -28.96 4.77
N ASN A 395 -15.36 -30.29 4.94
CA ASN A 395 -15.13 -31.21 3.82
C ASN A 395 -16.24 -31.15 2.76
N GLY A 396 -17.43 -30.63 3.11
CA GLY A 396 -18.52 -30.41 2.16
C GLY A 396 -18.24 -29.34 1.11
N ARG A 397 -17.16 -28.56 1.26
CA ARG A 397 -16.74 -27.51 0.29
C ARG A 397 -15.63 -27.95 -0.65
N GLU A 398 -15.17 -29.18 -0.54
CA GLU A 398 -14.16 -29.72 -1.43
C GLU A 398 -14.71 -30.00 -2.84
N ALA A 399 -13.80 -30.11 -3.81
CA ALA A 399 -14.18 -30.35 -5.21
C ALA A 399 -14.96 -31.66 -5.37
N GLN A 400 -16.01 -31.65 -6.21
CA GLN A 400 -16.77 -32.86 -6.51
C GLN A 400 -15.85 -33.99 -7.01
N GLY A 401 -16.00 -35.18 -6.43
CA GLY A 401 -15.17 -36.35 -6.74
C GLY A 401 -13.84 -36.41 -5.98
N SER A 402 -13.55 -35.47 -5.08
CA SER A 402 -12.46 -35.64 -4.11
C SER A 402 -12.84 -36.67 -3.05
N THR A 403 -11.85 -37.35 -2.49
CA THR A 403 -12.07 -38.38 -1.45
C THR A 403 -12.74 -37.79 -0.20
N GLN A 404 -12.38 -36.54 0.14
CA GLN A 404 -12.94 -35.80 1.28
C GLN A 404 -14.41 -35.46 1.07
N ARG A 405 -14.79 -35.04 -0.14
CA ARG A 405 -16.17 -34.69 -0.47
C ARG A 405 -17.04 -35.95 -0.47
N ILE A 406 -16.56 -37.03 -1.07
CA ILE A 406 -17.30 -38.30 -1.08
C ILE A 406 -17.45 -38.84 0.35
N ALA A 407 -16.37 -38.88 1.14
CA ALA A 407 -16.44 -39.30 2.55
C ALA A 407 -17.45 -38.47 3.36
N TYR A 408 -17.48 -37.15 3.17
CA TYR A 408 -18.44 -36.27 3.83
C TYR A 408 -19.88 -36.57 3.42
N ASP A 409 -20.16 -36.67 2.12
CA ASP A 409 -21.50 -36.93 1.59
C ASP A 409 -22.01 -38.33 2.02
N THR A 410 -21.14 -39.35 2.00
CA THR A 410 -21.44 -40.72 2.45
C THR A 410 -21.72 -40.76 3.96
N LEU A 411 -20.97 -40.02 4.79
CA LEU A 411 -21.25 -39.94 6.22
C LEU A 411 -22.60 -39.27 6.51
N GLN A 412 -22.95 -38.21 5.79
CA GLN A 412 -24.26 -37.56 5.94
C GLN A 412 -25.41 -38.50 5.55
N GLU A 413 -25.24 -39.25 4.46
CA GLU A 413 -26.25 -40.21 4.00
C GLU A 413 -26.48 -41.34 5.03
N GLY A 414 -25.41 -41.86 5.62
CA GLY A 414 -25.47 -43.00 6.53
C GLY A 414 -25.86 -42.66 7.98
N PHE A 415 -25.49 -41.47 8.46
CA PHE A 415 -25.55 -41.16 9.89
C PHE A 415 -26.14 -39.78 10.24
N GLY A 416 -26.58 -38.99 9.25
CA GLY A 416 -27.09 -37.63 9.46
C GLY A 416 -26.02 -36.54 9.36
N GLU A 417 -26.45 -35.28 9.28
CA GLU A 417 -25.58 -34.16 8.92
C GLU A 417 -24.52 -33.84 10.00
N GLY A 418 -24.90 -33.90 11.29
CA GLY A 418 -24.03 -33.48 12.40
C GLY A 418 -22.86 -34.41 12.70
N VAL A 419 -22.85 -35.65 12.19
CA VAL A 419 -21.74 -36.61 12.38
C VAL A 419 -20.44 -36.14 11.73
N THR A 420 -20.55 -35.24 10.75
CA THR A 420 -19.41 -34.64 10.07
C THR A 420 -18.64 -33.63 10.94
N GLY A 421 -19.19 -33.21 12.09
CA GLY A 421 -18.57 -32.25 12.99
C GLY A 421 -19.08 -32.33 14.42
N PRO A 422 -18.84 -33.44 15.15
CA PRO A 422 -19.31 -33.61 16.52
C PRO A 422 -18.73 -32.54 17.45
N LEU A 423 -19.54 -32.13 18.42
CA LEU A 423 -19.13 -31.28 19.53
C LEU A 423 -18.53 -32.15 20.63
N VAL A 424 -17.53 -31.64 21.34
CA VAL A 424 -16.92 -32.34 22.48
C VAL A 424 -17.20 -31.54 23.73
N VAL A 425 -17.93 -32.11 24.68
CA VAL A 425 -18.12 -31.52 26.00
C VAL A 425 -17.10 -32.17 26.94
N MET A 426 -16.19 -31.35 27.46
CA MET A 426 -15.26 -31.76 28.50
C MET A 426 -15.91 -31.56 29.86
N ALA A 427 -15.78 -32.53 30.76
CA ALA A 427 -16.22 -32.44 32.15
C ALA A 427 -15.04 -32.67 33.10
N ASP A 428 -14.86 -31.78 34.08
CA ASP A 428 -13.90 -31.95 35.17
C ASP A 428 -14.50 -32.87 36.24
N ILE A 429 -13.95 -34.08 36.37
CA ILE A 429 -14.46 -35.12 37.27
C ILE A 429 -13.62 -35.26 38.55
N THR A 430 -12.67 -34.35 38.80
CA THR A 430 -11.76 -34.40 39.96
C THR A 430 -12.48 -34.37 41.32
N GLN A 431 -13.68 -33.79 41.37
CA GLN A 431 -14.50 -33.67 42.58
C GLN A 431 -15.55 -34.77 42.71
N VAL A 432 -15.62 -35.71 41.75
CA VAL A 432 -16.66 -36.74 41.68
C VAL A 432 -16.14 -38.08 42.17
N THR A 433 -16.85 -38.71 43.10
CA THR A 433 -16.50 -40.05 43.60
C THR A 433 -17.05 -41.20 42.76
N ASP A 434 -18.21 -41.02 42.13
CA ASP A 434 -18.86 -42.02 41.27
C ASP A 434 -18.98 -41.48 39.84
N VAL A 435 -17.91 -41.66 39.05
CA VAL A 435 -17.75 -41.01 37.74
C VAL A 435 -18.79 -41.48 36.71
N LEU A 436 -18.99 -42.80 36.55
CA LEU A 436 -19.86 -43.33 35.48
C LEU A 436 -21.33 -42.88 35.60
N PRO A 437 -21.99 -42.96 36.78
CA PRO A 437 -23.38 -42.48 36.90
C PRO A 437 -23.52 -40.97 36.65
N VAL A 438 -22.51 -40.17 37.02
CA VAL A 438 -22.53 -38.73 36.78
C VAL A 438 -22.35 -38.43 35.29
N LEU A 439 -21.50 -39.17 34.58
CA LEU A 439 -21.36 -39.02 33.13
C LEU A 439 -22.61 -39.47 32.37
N GLU A 440 -23.28 -40.52 32.83
CA GLU A 440 -24.54 -40.98 32.23
C GLU A 440 -25.67 -39.95 32.45
N ALA A 441 -25.79 -39.39 33.66
CA ALA A 441 -26.75 -38.31 33.94
C ALA A 441 -26.44 -37.03 33.14
N LEU A 442 -25.15 -36.64 33.05
CA LEU A 442 -24.73 -35.51 32.23
C LEU A 442 -25.06 -35.75 30.75
N ALA A 443 -24.84 -36.96 30.24
CA ALA A 443 -25.19 -37.32 28.88
C ALA A 443 -26.71 -37.23 28.63
N ASP A 444 -27.54 -37.71 29.56
CA ASP A 444 -28.99 -37.61 29.47
C ASP A 444 -29.46 -36.14 29.44
N ASP A 445 -28.92 -35.28 30.30
CA ASP A 445 -29.27 -33.86 30.33
C ASP A 445 -28.82 -33.13 29.06
N LEU A 446 -27.64 -33.47 28.53
CA LEU A 446 -27.16 -32.94 27.25
C LEU A 446 -28.06 -33.39 26.08
N ALA A 447 -28.63 -34.60 26.14
CA ALA A 447 -29.56 -35.10 25.13
C ALA A 447 -30.91 -34.36 25.12
N GLU A 448 -31.30 -33.73 26.24
CA GLU A 448 -32.52 -32.92 26.32
C GLU A 448 -32.36 -31.51 25.70
N ILE A 449 -31.13 -31.09 25.38
CA ILE A 449 -30.86 -29.78 24.78
C ILE A 449 -31.42 -29.75 23.35
N PRO A 450 -32.25 -28.74 22.99
CA PRO A 450 -32.81 -28.63 21.65
C PRO A 450 -31.74 -28.59 20.55
N GLY A 451 -31.90 -29.42 19.51
CA GLY A 451 -30.98 -29.51 18.37
C GLY A 451 -29.85 -30.54 18.55
N VAL A 452 -29.79 -31.23 19.69
CA VAL A 452 -28.96 -32.43 19.86
C VAL A 452 -29.71 -33.64 19.30
N GLU A 453 -29.11 -34.32 18.33
CA GLU A 453 -29.67 -35.52 17.71
C GLU A 453 -29.33 -36.78 18.52
N ARG A 454 -28.06 -36.91 18.91
CA ARG A 454 -27.57 -38.06 19.67
C ARG A 454 -26.37 -37.70 20.52
N ILE A 455 -26.23 -38.37 21.66
CA ILE A 455 -25.03 -38.37 22.49
C ILE A 455 -24.19 -39.59 22.14
N GLY A 456 -22.92 -39.37 21.82
CA GLY A 456 -21.94 -40.41 21.62
C GLY A 456 -21.41 -40.98 22.94
N SER A 457 -20.41 -41.86 22.85
CA SER A 457 -19.81 -42.47 24.05
C SER A 457 -19.18 -41.42 24.98
N ALA A 458 -19.46 -41.55 26.27
CA ALA A 458 -18.79 -40.81 27.33
C ALA A 458 -17.70 -41.66 27.96
N PHE A 459 -16.48 -41.15 28.07
CA PHE A 459 -15.39 -41.87 28.72
C PHE A 459 -14.43 -40.93 29.48
N PRO A 460 -13.94 -41.37 30.65
CA PRO A 460 -12.91 -40.66 31.40
C PRO A 460 -11.52 -40.87 30.79
N ASP A 461 -10.59 -39.98 31.14
CA ASP A 461 -9.18 -40.13 30.77
C ASP A 461 -8.48 -41.19 31.64
N GLU A 462 -7.24 -41.53 31.28
CA GLU A 462 -6.45 -42.50 32.04
C GLU A 462 -6.21 -42.08 33.49
N THR A 463 -6.14 -40.76 33.77
CA THR A 463 -5.94 -40.24 35.13
C THR A 463 -7.24 -40.06 35.91
N VAL A 464 -8.41 -40.19 35.24
CA VAL A 464 -9.76 -40.05 35.81
C VAL A 464 -9.98 -38.66 36.44
N ASP A 465 -9.34 -37.65 35.86
CA ASP A 465 -9.47 -36.25 36.24
C ASP A 465 -10.40 -35.50 35.28
N THR A 466 -10.52 -35.95 34.03
CA THR A 466 -11.34 -35.34 32.99
C THR A 466 -12.13 -36.41 32.22
N ALA A 467 -13.35 -36.09 31.82
CA ALA A 467 -14.13 -36.92 30.90
C ALA A 467 -14.53 -36.13 29.66
N ILE A 468 -14.75 -36.86 28.56
CA ILE A 468 -15.33 -36.29 27.35
C ILE A 468 -16.67 -36.95 27.04
N VAL A 469 -17.61 -36.12 26.59
CA VAL A 469 -18.90 -36.53 26.05
C VAL A 469 -19.01 -35.98 24.64
N GLN A 470 -19.17 -36.85 23.65
CA GLN A 470 -19.42 -36.41 22.27
C GLN A 470 -20.89 -36.08 22.09
N VAL A 471 -21.18 -34.91 21.51
CA VAL A 471 -22.53 -34.44 21.24
C VAL A 471 -22.67 -34.27 19.73
N ILE A 472 -23.63 -34.96 19.13
CA ILE A 472 -23.93 -34.91 17.70
C ILE A 472 -25.18 -34.03 17.54
N ALA A 473 -25.04 -32.92 16.84
CA ALA A 473 -26.16 -32.03 16.52
C ALA A 473 -26.99 -32.57 15.34
N GLU A 474 -28.22 -32.09 15.17
CA GLU A 474 -29.08 -32.45 14.02
C GLU A 474 -28.53 -31.93 12.69
N THR A 475 -27.75 -30.84 12.72
CA THR A 475 -27.25 -30.13 11.53
C THR A 475 -25.72 -30.17 11.44
N GLY A 476 -25.20 -29.93 10.24
CA GLY A 476 -23.75 -29.87 10.00
C GLY A 476 -23.02 -28.71 10.70
N PRO A 477 -21.67 -28.75 10.79
CA PRO A 477 -20.87 -27.77 11.52
C PRO A 477 -20.92 -26.33 10.96
N ALA A 478 -21.26 -26.18 9.68
CA ALA A 478 -21.40 -24.87 9.03
C ALA A 478 -22.80 -24.25 9.17
N ASP A 479 -23.78 -24.97 9.73
CA ASP A 479 -25.15 -24.49 9.90
C ASP A 479 -25.28 -23.59 11.15
N PRO A 480 -25.98 -22.44 11.05
CA PRO A 480 -26.27 -21.59 12.21
C PRO A 480 -26.95 -22.31 13.39
N ALA A 481 -27.77 -23.33 13.13
CA ALA A 481 -28.45 -24.11 14.16
C ALA A 481 -27.46 -24.86 15.07
N THR A 482 -26.36 -25.40 14.52
CA THR A 482 -25.29 -26.03 15.31
C THR A 482 -24.61 -25.02 16.24
N ALA A 483 -24.45 -23.77 15.79
CA ALA A 483 -23.95 -22.70 16.64
C ALA A 483 -24.94 -22.31 17.76
N ASP A 484 -26.25 -22.46 17.53
CA ASP A 484 -27.26 -22.30 18.58
C ASP A 484 -27.16 -23.43 19.61
N VAL A 485 -26.88 -24.68 19.20
CA VAL A 485 -26.65 -25.81 20.11
C VAL A 485 -25.44 -25.56 21.01
N VAL A 486 -24.30 -25.12 20.46
CA VAL A 486 -23.11 -24.77 21.27
C VAL A 486 -23.45 -23.69 22.29
N ARG A 487 -24.21 -22.66 21.89
CA ARG A 487 -24.65 -21.59 22.80
C ARG A 487 -25.60 -22.13 23.87
N ALA A 488 -26.52 -23.02 23.52
CA ALA A 488 -27.44 -23.66 24.47
C ALA A 488 -26.70 -24.52 25.51
N ILE A 489 -25.69 -25.30 25.09
CA ILE A 489 -24.86 -26.09 26.02
C ILE A 489 -24.10 -25.16 26.98
N ARG A 490 -23.52 -24.06 26.46
CA ARG A 490 -22.81 -23.07 27.29
C ARG A 490 -23.72 -22.32 28.26
N ASP A 491 -24.93 -21.98 27.82
CA ASP A 491 -25.94 -21.34 28.68
C ASP A 491 -26.44 -22.29 29.78
N ALA A 492 -26.47 -23.60 29.51
CA ALA A 492 -26.81 -24.65 30.48
C ALA A 492 -25.66 -25.03 31.41
N ALA A 493 -24.39 -24.80 31.01
CA ALA A 493 -23.21 -25.23 31.75
C ALA A 493 -23.17 -24.84 33.24
N PRO A 494 -23.54 -23.62 33.66
CA PRO A 494 -23.55 -23.27 35.09
C PRO A 494 -24.59 -24.07 35.90
N ALA A 495 -25.73 -24.42 35.30
CA ALA A 495 -26.76 -25.23 35.96
C ALA A 495 -26.32 -26.70 36.07
N LEU A 496 -25.72 -27.23 35.00
CA LEU A 496 -25.16 -28.59 34.99
C LEU A 496 -23.99 -28.73 35.98
N GLU A 497 -23.14 -27.70 36.13
CA GLU A 497 -22.07 -27.68 37.13
C GLU A 497 -22.63 -27.69 38.56
N GLU A 498 -23.71 -26.94 38.83
CA GLU A 498 -24.34 -26.92 40.15
C GLU A 498 -25.03 -28.26 40.49
N GLU A 499 -25.60 -28.94 39.49
CA GLU A 499 -26.30 -30.22 39.65
C GLU A 499 -25.34 -31.40 39.83
N HIS A 500 -24.32 -31.50 38.98
CA HIS A 500 -23.43 -32.66 38.90
C HIS A 500 -22.10 -32.47 39.64
N GLY A 501 -21.78 -31.24 40.04
CA GLY A 501 -20.51 -30.90 40.69
C GLY A 501 -19.30 -30.96 39.75
N THR A 502 -19.54 -30.96 38.44
CA THR A 502 -18.53 -31.06 37.37
C THR A 502 -18.55 -29.80 36.52
N ALA A 503 -17.42 -29.09 36.47
CA ALA A 503 -17.29 -27.97 35.55
C ALA A 503 -17.23 -28.49 34.11
N ILE A 504 -18.07 -27.97 33.22
CA ILE A 504 -18.10 -28.38 31.82
C ILE A 504 -17.62 -27.27 30.88
N ALA A 505 -17.00 -27.65 29.76
CA ALA A 505 -16.59 -26.73 28.71
C ALA A 505 -16.82 -27.35 27.33
N VAL A 506 -17.28 -26.55 26.36
CA VAL A 506 -17.56 -27.03 25.00
C VAL A 506 -16.36 -26.76 24.11
N THR A 507 -15.84 -27.83 23.51
CA THR A 507 -14.68 -27.84 22.63
C THR A 507 -14.89 -28.77 21.43
N GLY A 508 -13.80 -29.14 20.76
CA GLY A 508 -13.80 -29.81 19.47
C GLY A 508 -13.70 -28.81 18.32
N ALA A 509 -13.33 -29.31 17.15
CA ALA A 509 -13.04 -28.47 16.00
C ALA A 509 -14.25 -27.62 15.57
N THR A 510 -15.46 -28.15 15.64
CA THR A 510 -16.69 -27.41 15.33
C THR A 510 -16.90 -26.24 16.30
N ALA A 511 -16.72 -26.45 17.61
CA ALA A 511 -16.85 -25.38 18.61
C ALA A 511 -15.78 -24.30 18.43
N VAL A 512 -14.54 -24.70 18.14
CA VAL A 512 -13.45 -23.76 17.77
C VAL A 512 -13.83 -22.97 16.52
N GLN A 513 -14.35 -23.64 15.49
CA GLN A 513 -14.74 -22.96 14.26
C GLN A 513 -15.88 -21.95 14.46
N ILE A 514 -16.86 -22.28 15.32
CA ILE A 514 -17.96 -21.40 15.71
C ILE A 514 -17.42 -20.18 16.46
N ASP A 515 -16.55 -20.38 17.45
CA ASP A 515 -15.94 -19.28 18.21
C ASP A 515 -15.10 -18.36 17.33
N VAL A 516 -14.33 -18.94 16.41
CA VAL A 516 -13.56 -18.18 15.41
C VAL A 516 -14.47 -17.36 14.52
N SER A 517 -15.54 -17.97 14.03
CA SER A 517 -16.52 -17.29 13.19
C SER A 517 -17.20 -16.15 13.93
N GLN A 518 -17.58 -16.35 15.20
CA GLN A 518 -18.18 -15.31 16.04
C GLN A 518 -17.20 -14.16 16.30
N ARG A 519 -15.95 -14.44 16.69
CA ARG A 519 -14.91 -13.41 16.91
C ARG A 519 -14.64 -12.59 15.65
N LEU A 520 -14.61 -13.24 14.48
CA LEU A 520 -14.46 -12.57 13.19
C LEU A 520 -15.65 -11.65 12.88
N GLN A 521 -16.87 -12.13 13.11
CA GLN A 521 -18.10 -11.36 12.92
C GLN A 521 -18.15 -10.13 13.82
N GLU A 522 -17.84 -10.29 15.11
CA GLU A 522 -17.76 -9.19 16.09
C GLU A 522 -16.69 -8.15 15.70
N ALA A 523 -15.60 -8.59 15.06
CA ALA A 523 -14.52 -7.71 14.61
C ALA A 523 -14.85 -6.93 13.32
N LEU A 524 -15.87 -7.31 12.54
CA LEU A 524 -16.20 -6.67 11.26
C LEU A 524 -16.45 -5.17 11.37
N LEU A 525 -17.31 -4.78 12.31
CA LEU A 525 -17.71 -3.39 12.47
C LEU A 525 -16.57 -2.52 13.05
N PRO A 526 -15.87 -2.92 14.14
CA PRO A 526 -14.68 -2.22 14.60
C PRO A 526 -13.62 -2.06 13.51
N PHE A 527 -13.34 -3.12 12.77
CA PHE A 527 -12.37 -3.09 11.68
C PHE A 527 -12.79 -2.12 10.57
N GLY A 528 -14.05 -2.19 10.13
CA GLY A 528 -14.60 -1.27 9.14
C GLY A 528 -14.52 0.19 9.57
N ILE A 529 -14.82 0.49 10.84
CA ILE A 529 -14.68 1.85 11.41
C ILE A 529 -13.23 2.32 11.35
N VAL A 530 -12.27 1.48 11.74
CA VAL A 530 -10.85 1.82 11.72
C VAL A 530 -10.38 2.09 10.29
N VAL A 531 -10.68 1.19 9.35
CA VAL A 531 -10.28 1.31 7.94
C VAL A 531 -10.88 2.57 7.32
N VAL A 532 -12.18 2.81 7.50
CA VAL A 532 -12.87 3.99 6.96
C VAL A 532 -12.36 5.28 7.61
N SER A 533 -12.10 5.28 8.92
CA SER A 533 -11.57 6.46 9.61
C SER A 533 -10.17 6.79 9.12
N LEU A 534 -9.32 5.77 8.99
CA LEU A 534 -7.98 5.91 8.45
C LEU A 534 -8.02 6.39 6.99
N ALA A 535 -8.95 5.88 6.18
CA ALA A 535 -9.20 6.34 4.81
C ALA A 535 -9.47 7.83 4.75
N ILE A 536 -10.40 8.29 5.59
CA ILE A 536 -10.78 9.69 5.64
C ILE A 536 -9.57 10.55 6.02
N VAL A 537 -8.78 10.12 7.01
CA VAL A 537 -7.57 10.83 7.44
C VAL A 537 -6.52 10.88 6.33
N LEU A 538 -6.18 9.75 5.72
CA LEU A 538 -5.16 9.67 4.66
C LEU A 538 -5.55 10.52 3.45
N LEU A 539 -6.79 10.43 2.99
CA LEU A 539 -7.28 11.23 1.87
C LEU A 539 -7.36 12.71 2.22
N MET A 540 -7.71 13.05 3.45
CA MET A 540 -7.76 14.44 3.91
C MET A 540 -6.35 15.05 3.89
N LEU A 541 -5.33 14.29 4.30
CA LEU A 541 -3.93 14.72 4.21
C LEU A 541 -3.49 14.97 2.76
N VAL A 542 -3.92 14.13 1.82
CA VAL A 542 -3.55 14.30 0.41
C VAL A 542 -4.33 15.42 -0.28
N PHE A 543 -5.66 15.38 -0.22
CA PHE A 543 -6.50 16.29 -0.97
C PHE A 543 -6.75 17.62 -0.27
N ARG A 544 -6.34 17.76 1.01
CA ARG A 544 -6.61 18.93 1.86
C ARG A 544 -8.09 19.35 1.76
N SER A 545 -9.00 18.38 1.79
CA SER A 545 -10.45 18.57 1.70
C SER A 545 -11.14 17.60 2.66
N ILE A 546 -12.31 17.98 3.19
CA ILE A 546 -13.14 17.10 4.04
C ILE A 546 -14.18 16.34 3.21
N LEU A 547 -14.81 17.03 2.24
CA LEU A 547 -15.92 16.47 1.47
C LEU A 547 -15.47 15.38 0.49
N VAL A 548 -14.29 15.55 -0.11
CA VAL A 548 -13.73 14.56 -1.05
C VAL A 548 -13.46 13.22 -0.34
N PRO A 549 -12.76 13.18 0.81
CA PRO A 549 -12.58 11.93 1.57
C PRO A 549 -13.88 11.28 2.02
N VAL A 550 -14.84 12.06 2.53
CA VAL A 550 -16.11 11.52 3.05
C VAL A 550 -16.94 10.89 1.93
N THR A 551 -17.07 11.57 0.79
CA THR A 551 -17.80 11.01 -0.36
C THR A 551 -17.11 9.79 -0.95
N ALA A 552 -15.77 9.76 -0.97
CA ALA A 552 -15.00 8.58 -1.36
C ALA A 552 -15.21 7.39 -0.41
N ALA A 553 -15.19 7.64 0.91
CA ALA A 553 -15.42 6.62 1.93
C ALA A 553 -16.84 6.03 1.84
N LEU A 554 -17.87 6.87 1.64
CA LEU A 554 -19.24 6.40 1.43
C LEU A 554 -19.39 5.58 0.15
N GLY A 555 -18.74 6.01 -0.93
CA GLY A 555 -18.67 5.25 -2.17
C GLY A 555 -18.02 3.88 -1.97
N PHE A 556 -16.90 3.83 -1.24
CA PHE A 556 -16.21 2.60 -0.88
C PHE A 556 -17.10 1.64 -0.07
N ILE A 557 -17.80 2.12 0.97
CA ILE A 557 -18.76 1.30 1.75
C ILE A 557 -19.80 0.71 0.81
N GLY A 558 -20.34 1.51 -0.11
CA GLY A 558 -21.29 1.03 -1.10
C GLY A 558 -20.70 -0.04 -2.03
N SER A 559 -19.43 0.09 -2.45
CA SER A 559 -18.74 -0.90 -3.27
C SER A 559 -18.54 -2.22 -2.54
N VAL A 560 -18.18 -2.17 -1.25
CA VAL A 560 -18.04 -3.34 -0.39
C VAL A 560 -19.38 -4.06 -0.24
N LEU A 561 -20.46 -3.32 0.06
CA LEU A 561 -21.79 -3.90 0.20
C LEU A 561 -22.29 -4.52 -1.11
N ALA A 562 -22.05 -3.86 -2.25
CA ALA A 562 -22.37 -4.42 -3.57
C ALA A 562 -21.53 -5.66 -3.88
N ALA A 563 -20.25 -5.69 -3.50
CA ALA A 563 -19.40 -6.87 -3.65
C ALA A 563 -19.95 -8.04 -2.82
N PHE A 564 -20.23 -7.83 -1.53
CA PHE A 564 -20.84 -8.87 -0.68
C PHE A 564 -22.17 -9.35 -1.24
N GLY A 565 -23.04 -8.47 -1.72
CA GLY A 565 -24.32 -8.89 -2.28
C GLY A 565 -24.17 -9.71 -3.56
N VAL A 566 -23.18 -9.43 -4.41
CA VAL A 566 -22.90 -10.30 -5.56
C VAL A 566 -22.29 -11.63 -5.13
N VAL A 567 -21.37 -11.64 -4.15
CA VAL A 567 -20.82 -12.90 -3.62
C VAL A 567 -21.92 -13.76 -3.00
N VAL A 568 -22.82 -13.18 -2.21
CA VAL A 568 -23.99 -13.89 -1.64
C VAL A 568 -24.90 -14.41 -2.75
N ALA A 569 -25.24 -13.59 -3.74
CA ALA A 569 -26.11 -14.03 -4.84
C ALA A 569 -25.52 -15.21 -5.62
N VAL A 570 -24.21 -15.21 -5.87
CA VAL A 570 -23.54 -16.27 -6.63
C VAL A 570 -23.27 -17.50 -5.76
N MET A 571 -22.68 -17.31 -4.58
CA MET A 571 -22.15 -18.40 -3.75
C MET A 571 -23.15 -18.96 -2.74
N GLN A 572 -24.11 -18.17 -2.25
CA GLN A 572 -25.13 -18.66 -1.31
C GLN A 572 -26.45 -18.95 -2.02
N TRP A 573 -26.92 -18.02 -2.87
CA TRP A 573 -28.17 -18.24 -3.62
C TRP A 573 -27.98 -19.09 -4.88
N GLY A 574 -26.74 -19.40 -5.27
CA GLY A 574 -26.41 -20.29 -6.38
C GLY A 574 -26.55 -19.67 -7.78
N TRP A 575 -26.57 -18.34 -7.92
CA TRP A 575 -26.73 -17.70 -9.23
C TRP A 575 -25.52 -17.96 -10.14
N GLY A 576 -25.72 -18.78 -11.18
CA GLY A 576 -24.67 -19.09 -12.16
C GLY A 576 -23.54 -19.96 -11.59
N ILE A 577 -23.78 -20.63 -10.46
CA ILE A 577 -22.76 -21.41 -9.75
C ILE A 577 -22.33 -22.67 -10.53
N GLU A 578 -23.21 -23.23 -11.36
CA GLU A 578 -22.91 -24.31 -12.31
C GLU A 578 -21.75 -23.93 -13.25
N LEU A 579 -21.66 -22.65 -13.65
CA LEU A 579 -20.60 -22.15 -14.52
C LEU A 579 -19.23 -22.08 -13.82
N LEU A 580 -19.23 -22.14 -12.49
CA LEU A 580 -18.06 -22.06 -11.62
C LEU A 580 -17.63 -23.42 -11.10
N HIS A 581 -18.33 -24.51 -11.44
CA HIS A 581 -18.12 -25.85 -10.87
C HIS A 581 -17.99 -25.79 -9.33
N ALA A 582 -18.96 -25.15 -8.68
CA ALA A 582 -19.00 -24.96 -7.23
C ALA A 582 -20.40 -25.22 -6.68
N GLU A 583 -20.48 -25.53 -5.39
CA GLU A 583 -21.73 -25.75 -4.66
C GLU A 583 -22.14 -24.52 -3.83
N PRO A 584 -23.44 -24.23 -3.71
CA PRO A 584 -23.91 -23.15 -2.86
C PRO A 584 -23.62 -23.42 -1.37
N GLY A 585 -23.32 -22.38 -0.61
CA GLY A 585 -23.24 -22.47 0.86
C GLY A 585 -22.68 -21.22 1.53
N PRO A 586 -22.57 -21.20 2.87
CA PRO A 586 -22.06 -20.06 3.62
C PRO A 586 -20.69 -19.56 3.13
N ILE A 587 -20.45 -18.27 3.36
CA ILE A 587 -19.22 -17.58 2.96
C ILE A 587 -18.20 -17.70 4.09
N LEU A 588 -16.91 -17.61 3.76
CA LEU A 588 -15.85 -17.69 4.77
C LEU A 588 -15.91 -16.54 5.76
N SER A 589 -15.85 -16.88 7.06
CA SER A 589 -15.96 -15.92 8.17
C SER A 589 -14.97 -14.76 8.12
N PHE A 590 -13.75 -14.97 7.61
CA PHE A 590 -12.75 -13.90 7.50
C PHE A 590 -12.73 -13.17 6.15
N MET A 591 -13.45 -13.66 5.15
CA MET A 591 -13.52 -13.01 3.83
C MET A 591 -13.94 -11.55 3.94
N PRO A 592 -14.95 -11.15 4.72
CA PRO A 592 -15.38 -9.76 4.75
C PRO A 592 -14.32 -8.80 5.31
N VAL A 593 -13.61 -9.21 6.37
CA VAL A 593 -12.48 -8.46 6.95
C VAL A 593 -11.40 -8.26 5.88
N LEU A 594 -10.99 -9.34 5.22
CA LEU A 594 -9.96 -9.32 4.20
C LEU A 594 -10.37 -8.47 2.98
N LEU A 595 -11.58 -8.66 2.47
CA LEU A 595 -12.13 -7.95 1.32
C LEU A 595 -12.21 -6.46 1.60
N MET A 596 -12.65 -6.04 2.80
CA MET A 596 -12.63 -4.64 3.21
C MET A 596 -11.20 -4.07 3.21
N ALA A 597 -10.24 -4.79 3.78
CA ALA A 597 -8.84 -4.35 3.86
C ALA A 597 -8.23 -4.15 2.47
N VAL A 598 -8.38 -5.17 1.61
CA VAL A 598 -7.79 -5.22 0.28
C VAL A 598 -8.50 -4.25 -0.66
N LEU A 599 -9.83 -4.28 -0.74
CA LEU A 599 -10.56 -3.34 -1.59
C LEU A 599 -10.27 -1.91 -1.17
N PHE A 600 -10.23 -1.62 0.14
CA PHE A 600 -9.92 -0.27 0.58
C PHE A 600 -8.56 0.17 0.03
N GLY A 601 -7.52 -0.62 0.24
CA GLY A 601 -6.19 -0.32 -0.28
C GLY A 601 -6.20 -0.06 -1.79
N LEU A 602 -6.74 -0.98 -2.57
CA LEU A 602 -6.72 -0.94 -4.05
C LEU A 602 -7.59 0.18 -4.64
N ALA A 603 -8.69 0.49 -3.97
CA ALA A 603 -9.65 1.48 -4.42
C ALA A 603 -8.97 2.88 -4.47
N MET A 604 -8.16 3.22 -3.48
CA MET A 604 -7.68 4.59 -3.27
C MET A 604 -6.86 5.18 -4.42
N ASP A 605 -6.18 4.34 -5.19
CA ASP A 605 -5.19 4.74 -6.17
C ASP A 605 -5.83 5.52 -7.33
N TYR A 606 -7.04 5.14 -7.72
CA TYR A 606 -7.78 5.82 -8.78
C TYR A 606 -8.38 7.15 -8.31
N GLN A 607 -8.69 7.31 -7.01
CA GLN A 607 -9.05 8.64 -6.48
C GLN A 607 -7.90 9.58 -6.71
N MET A 608 -6.70 9.13 -6.35
CA MET A 608 -5.49 9.92 -6.44
C MET A 608 -5.29 10.38 -7.87
N PHE A 609 -5.32 9.50 -8.86
CA PHE A 609 -5.10 9.92 -10.24
C PHE A 609 -6.22 10.78 -10.84
N LEU A 610 -7.49 10.48 -10.57
CA LEU A 610 -8.61 11.26 -11.13
C LEU A 610 -8.76 12.61 -10.44
N VAL A 611 -8.85 12.63 -9.11
CA VAL A 611 -9.13 13.85 -8.35
C VAL A 611 -7.93 14.79 -8.33
N SER A 612 -6.69 14.26 -8.34
CA SER A 612 -5.49 15.07 -8.54
C SER A 612 -5.56 15.85 -9.86
N GLY A 613 -5.85 15.18 -10.98
CA GLY A 613 -6.01 15.86 -12.27
C GLY A 613 -7.12 16.91 -12.27
N MET A 614 -8.21 16.67 -11.52
CA MET A 614 -9.28 17.68 -11.36
C MET A 614 -8.83 18.87 -10.51
N ARG A 615 -8.04 18.62 -9.47
CA ARG A 615 -7.48 19.65 -8.60
C ARG A 615 -6.44 20.50 -9.33
N GLU A 616 -5.59 19.86 -10.13
CA GLU A 616 -4.59 20.52 -10.98
C GLU A 616 -5.30 21.49 -11.94
N ALA A 617 -6.34 21.06 -12.64
CA ALA A 617 -7.10 21.93 -13.52
C ALA A 617 -7.77 23.10 -12.76
N HIS A 618 -8.30 22.86 -11.56
CA HIS A 618 -8.88 23.92 -10.73
C HIS A 618 -7.82 24.93 -10.27
N ALA A 619 -6.64 24.47 -9.84
CA ALA A 619 -5.52 25.31 -9.43
C ALA A 619 -4.99 26.18 -10.59
N HIS A 620 -5.10 25.71 -11.84
CA HIS A 620 -4.76 26.48 -13.04
C HIS A 620 -5.89 27.42 -13.52
N GLY A 621 -6.92 27.66 -12.70
CA GLY A 621 -7.94 28.68 -12.95
C GLY A 621 -9.18 28.20 -13.72
N HIS A 622 -9.35 26.90 -13.95
CA HIS A 622 -10.60 26.38 -14.52
C HIS A 622 -11.73 26.39 -13.48
N ASP A 623 -12.97 26.71 -13.90
CA ASP A 623 -14.15 26.57 -13.05
C ASP A 623 -14.36 25.11 -12.61
N ALA A 624 -15.00 24.88 -11.45
CA ALA A 624 -15.13 23.54 -10.88
C ALA A 624 -15.66 22.46 -11.85
N VAL A 625 -16.59 22.79 -12.75
CA VAL A 625 -17.15 21.81 -13.70
C VAL A 625 -16.17 21.54 -14.85
N SER A 626 -15.55 22.60 -15.38
CA SER A 626 -14.52 22.47 -16.40
C SER A 626 -13.28 21.73 -15.88
N ALA A 627 -12.88 21.98 -14.64
CA ALA A 627 -11.80 21.29 -13.96
C ALA A 627 -12.08 19.78 -13.84
N VAL A 628 -13.31 19.40 -13.44
CA VAL A 628 -13.74 17.99 -13.43
C VAL A 628 -13.65 17.36 -14.82
N ARG A 629 -14.09 18.06 -15.87
CA ARG A 629 -14.06 17.52 -17.25
C ARG A 629 -12.65 17.34 -17.79
N HIS A 630 -11.81 18.37 -17.68
CA HIS A 630 -10.43 18.34 -18.19
C HIS A 630 -9.56 17.35 -17.42
N GLY A 631 -9.60 17.42 -16.09
CA GLY A 631 -8.84 16.53 -15.20
C GLY A 631 -9.23 15.05 -15.37
N PHE A 632 -10.53 14.78 -15.52
CA PHE A 632 -11.02 13.42 -15.79
C PHE A 632 -10.57 12.90 -17.16
N ALA A 633 -10.73 13.69 -18.22
CA ALA A 633 -10.47 13.25 -19.59
C ALA A 633 -8.99 12.86 -19.82
N ALA A 634 -8.06 13.57 -19.17
CA ALA A 634 -6.63 13.28 -19.26
C ALA A 634 -6.26 11.89 -18.69
N ASN A 635 -6.91 11.48 -17.60
CA ASN A 635 -6.55 10.28 -16.85
C ASN A 635 -7.48 9.08 -17.11
N ALA A 636 -8.69 9.30 -17.64
CA ALA A 636 -9.74 8.28 -17.80
C ALA A 636 -9.27 7.01 -18.51
N ARG A 637 -8.44 7.12 -19.56
CA ARG A 637 -7.97 5.94 -20.31
C ARG A 637 -7.05 5.05 -19.49
N VAL A 638 -6.10 5.64 -18.78
CA VAL A 638 -5.11 4.88 -17.98
C VAL A 638 -5.83 4.20 -16.82
N VAL A 639 -6.72 4.93 -16.15
CA VAL A 639 -7.55 4.39 -15.06
C VAL A 639 -8.50 3.29 -15.54
N THR A 640 -9.09 3.41 -16.74
CA THR A 640 -9.93 2.34 -17.32
C THR A 640 -9.12 1.08 -17.58
N ALA A 641 -7.91 1.23 -18.13
CA ALA A 641 -7.03 0.08 -18.39
C ALA A 641 -6.62 -0.60 -17.09
N ALA A 642 -6.21 0.19 -16.10
CA ALA A 642 -5.86 -0.27 -14.76
C ALA A 642 -7.00 -1.07 -14.10
N ALA A 643 -8.20 -0.49 -14.07
CA ALA A 643 -9.39 -1.12 -13.50
C ALA A 643 -9.76 -2.44 -14.20
N LEU A 644 -9.68 -2.48 -15.53
CA LEU A 644 -9.90 -3.72 -16.29
C LEU A 644 -8.85 -4.78 -15.99
N ILE A 645 -7.57 -4.39 -15.88
CA ILE A 645 -6.50 -5.33 -15.53
C ILE A 645 -6.77 -5.95 -14.17
N MET A 646 -7.02 -5.12 -13.15
CA MET A 646 -7.31 -5.63 -11.80
C MET A 646 -8.55 -6.54 -11.80
N PHE A 647 -9.63 -6.13 -12.46
CA PHE A 647 -10.82 -6.95 -12.63
C PHE A 647 -10.49 -8.33 -13.21
N PHE A 648 -9.77 -8.39 -14.34
CA PHE A 648 -9.44 -9.67 -14.99
C PHE A 648 -8.42 -10.50 -14.20
N VAL A 649 -7.48 -9.88 -13.49
CA VAL A 649 -6.52 -10.58 -12.62
C VAL A 649 -7.27 -11.29 -11.50
N PHE A 650 -8.17 -10.61 -10.79
CA PHE A 650 -8.99 -11.25 -9.76
C PHE A 650 -9.97 -12.26 -10.35
N PHE A 651 -10.67 -11.89 -11.43
CA PHE A 651 -11.64 -12.76 -12.09
C PHE A 651 -11.02 -14.07 -12.60
N ALA A 652 -9.73 -14.10 -12.95
CA ALA A 652 -9.05 -15.31 -13.38
C ALA A 652 -8.95 -16.38 -12.29
N PHE A 653 -9.07 -16.02 -11.00
CA PHE A 653 -9.09 -16.95 -9.87
C PHE A 653 -10.51 -17.42 -9.50
N VAL A 654 -11.55 -16.98 -10.23
CA VAL A 654 -12.94 -17.36 -9.97
C VAL A 654 -13.31 -18.75 -10.54
N PRO A 655 -12.93 -19.13 -11.77
CA PRO A 655 -13.30 -20.43 -12.33
C PRO A 655 -12.65 -21.63 -11.64
N GLU A 656 -11.43 -21.47 -11.14
CA GLU A 656 -10.59 -22.56 -10.65
C GLU A 656 -9.99 -22.22 -9.28
N GLY A 657 -9.95 -23.19 -8.36
CA GLY A 657 -9.38 -23.04 -7.02
C GLY A 657 -10.28 -23.63 -5.94
N MET A 658 -9.76 -23.72 -4.72
CA MET A 658 -10.56 -24.03 -3.53
C MET A 658 -11.76 -23.07 -3.44
N ALA A 659 -12.88 -23.54 -2.89
CA ALA A 659 -14.08 -22.72 -2.67
C ALA A 659 -13.75 -21.38 -1.98
N MET A 660 -12.75 -21.40 -1.09
CA MET A 660 -12.19 -20.24 -0.41
C MET A 660 -11.74 -19.12 -1.35
N ILE A 661 -10.92 -19.45 -2.35
CA ILE A 661 -10.29 -18.45 -3.22
C ILE A 661 -11.32 -17.89 -4.19
N LYS A 662 -12.25 -18.73 -4.68
CA LYS A 662 -13.30 -18.31 -5.61
C LYS A 662 -14.13 -17.16 -5.04
N ALA A 663 -14.53 -17.25 -3.76
CA ALA A 663 -15.34 -16.24 -3.10
C ALA A 663 -14.57 -14.91 -2.92
N ILE A 664 -13.32 -14.98 -2.45
CA ILE A 664 -12.46 -13.80 -2.28
C ILE A 664 -12.20 -13.14 -3.64
N ALA A 665 -11.81 -13.92 -4.65
CA ALA A 665 -11.52 -13.45 -6.00
C ALA A 665 -12.73 -12.78 -6.65
N LEU A 666 -13.92 -13.38 -6.53
CA LEU A 666 -15.17 -12.82 -7.02
C LEU A 666 -15.49 -11.49 -6.33
N GLY A 667 -15.40 -11.47 -4.99
CA GLY A 667 -15.66 -10.27 -4.20
C GLY A 667 -14.70 -9.13 -4.52
N LEU A 668 -13.41 -9.42 -4.70
CA LEU A 668 -12.42 -8.43 -5.12
C LEU A 668 -12.65 -7.95 -6.56
N ALA A 669 -12.94 -8.85 -7.50
CA ALA A 669 -13.22 -8.48 -8.89
C ALA A 669 -14.42 -7.54 -8.98
N VAL A 670 -15.54 -7.93 -8.37
CA VAL A 670 -16.78 -7.12 -8.35
C VAL A 670 -16.55 -5.81 -7.60
N GLY A 671 -15.93 -5.86 -6.42
CA GLY A 671 -15.67 -4.69 -5.60
C GLY A 671 -14.81 -3.65 -6.32
N VAL A 672 -13.73 -4.08 -6.97
CA VAL A 672 -12.88 -3.20 -7.79
C VAL A 672 -13.64 -2.66 -9.00
N ALA A 673 -14.47 -3.48 -9.67
CA ALA A 673 -15.25 -3.02 -10.82
C ALA A 673 -16.30 -1.97 -10.42
N VAL A 674 -17.04 -2.21 -9.35
CA VAL A 674 -18.03 -1.25 -8.82
C VAL A 674 -17.32 0.03 -8.38
N ASP A 675 -16.23 -0.09 -7.64
CA ASP A 675 -15.49 1.07 -7.16
C ASP A 675 -14.89 1.89 -8.32
N ALA A 676 -14.23 1.26 -9.28
CA ALA A 676 -13.62 1.97 -10.40
C ALA A 676 -14.67 2.60 -11.34
N PHE A 677 -15.69 1.84 -11.76
CA PHE A 677 -16.62 2.30 -12.80
C PHE A 677 -17.83 3.04 -12.25
N LEU A 678 -18.47 2.52 -11.22
CA LEU A 678 -19.67 3.14 -10.65
C LEU A 678 -19.30 4.26 -9.68
N VAL A 679 -18.37 4.04 -8.77
CA VAL A 679 -17.99 5.07 -7.79
C VAL A 679 -17.09 6.13 -8.45
N ARG A 680 -15.89 5.78 -8.90
CA ARG A 680 -14.90 6.79 -9.30
C ARG A 680 -15.12 7.40 -10.66
N MET A 681 -15.55 6.62 -11.64
CA MET A 681 -15.80 7.15 -12.97
C MET A 681 -17.16 7.82 -13.13
N THR A 682 -18.09 7.59 -12.20
CA THR A 682 -19.47 8.06 -12.35
C THR A 682 -19.95 8.86 -11.14
N LEU A 683 -19.97 8.27 -9.93
CA LEU A 683 -20.48 8.93 -8.72
C LEU A 683 -19.63 10.12 -8.28
N ILE A 684 -18.30 9.97 -8.21
CA ILE A 684 -17.38 11.01 -7.73
C ILE A 684 -17.42 12.27 -8.63
N PRO A 685 -17.29 12.19 -9.96
CA PRO A 685 -17.44 13.36 -10.83
C PRO A 685 -18.81 14.03 -10.70
N ALA A 686 -19.88 13.24 -10.54
CA ALA A 686 -21.24 13.76 -10.36
C ALA A 686 -21.37 14.54 -9.03
N LEU A 687 -20.88 13.96 -7.93
CA LEU A 687 -20.88 14.59 -6.62
C LEU A 687 -20.02 15.86 -6.61
N MET A 688 -18.83 15.83 -7.20
CA MET A 688 -17.96 17.01 -7.31
C MET A 688 -18.62 18.12 -8.13
N THR A 689 -19.33 17.77 -9.20
CA THR A 689 -20.12 18.74 -9.99
C THR A 689 -21.25 19.38 -9.16
N LEU A 690 -21.92 18.60 -8.30
CA LEU A 690 -22.97 19.10 -7.42
C LEU A 690 -22.44 19.96 -6.26
N MET A 691 -21.27 19.60 -5.73
CA MET A 691 -20.61 20.31 -4.64
C MET A 691 -19.96 21.63 -5.10
N GLY A 692 -19.51 21.69 -6.37
CA GLY A 692 -18.85 22.86 -6.94
C GLY A 692 -17.58 23.25 -6.16
N GLU A 693 -17.38 24.54 -5.94
CA GLU A 693 -16.24 25.09 -5.17
C GLU A 693 -16.14 24.54 -3.75
N ARG A 694 -17.25 24.10 -3.15
CA ARG A 694 -17.24 23.55 -1.79
C ARG A 694 -16.53 22.21 -1.72
N ALA A 695 -16.37 21.48 -2.83
CA ALA A 695 -15.65 20.21 -2.86
C ALA A 695 -14.21 20.34 -2.32
N TRP A 696 -13.61 21.51 -2.47
CA TRP A 696 -12.22 21.79 -2.06
C TRP A 696 -12.11 22.52 -0.72
N TRP A 697 -13.21 22.61 0.03
CA TRP A 697 -13.23 23.37 1.27
C TRP A 697 -12.51 22.66 2.43
N LEU A 698 -11.74 23.44 3.18
CA LEU A 698 -11.04 23.02 4.39
C LEU A 698 -11.01 24.14 5.45
N PRO A 699 -11.22 23.82 6.74
CA PRO A 699 -11.04 24.80 7.81
C PRO A 699 -9.59 25.27 7.94
N ARG A 700 -9.37 26.60 8.07
CA ARG A 700 -8.02 27.21 8.17
C ARG A 700 -7.16 26.68 9.33
N TRP A 701 -7.76 26.27 10.44
CA TRP A 701 -7.02 25.71 11.58
C TRP A 701 -6.45 24.32 11.26
N LEU A 702 -7.22 23.51 10.52
CA LEU A 702 -6.83 22.18 10.09
C LEU A 702 -5.78 22.27 8.98
N ASP A 703 -5.98 23.21 8.07
CA ASP A 703 -5.03 23.49 6.99
C ASP A 703 -3.63 23.86 7.52
N ARG A 704 -3.54 24.60 8.63
CA ARG A 704 -2.26 24.93 9.29
C ARG A 704 -1.62 23.75 10.03
N ALA A 705 -2.42 22.82 10.53
CA ALA A 705 -1.92 21.68 11.30
C ALA A 705 -1.45 20.53 10.41
N MET A 706 -1.97 20.44 9.18
CA MET A 706 -1.62 19.37 8.26
C MET A 706 -0.27 19.62 7.55
N PRO A 707 0.56 18.58 7.39
CA PRO A 707 1.82 18.67 6.65
C PRO A 707 1.57 18.87 5.15
N GLU A 708 2.46 19.62 4.49
CA GLU A 708 2.45 19.78 3.03
C GLU A 708 3.01 18.54 2.33
N MET A 709 2.13 17.80 1.66
CA MET A 709 2.48 16.59 0.91
C MET A 709 2.43 16.92 -0.59
N ASP A 710 3.60 17.06 -1.22
CA ASP A 710 3.69 17.22 -2.67
C ASP A 710 3.53 15.85 -3.36
N VAL A 711 2.29 15.50 -3.66
CA VAL A 711 1.93 14.23 -4.30
C VAL A 711 2.08 14.28 -5.83
N GLU A 712 1.93 15.47 -6.42
CA GLU A 712 1.88 15.67 -7.87
C GLU A 712 3.27 15.98 -8.48
N GLY A 713 4.22 16.38 -7.63
CA GLY A 713 5.54 16.84 -8.05
C GLY A 713 5.55 18.31 -8.45
N GLU A 714 4.67 19.14 -7.90
CA GLU A 714 4.67 20.59 -8.13
C GLU A 714 6.01 21.21 -7.74
N THR A 715 6.64 20.71 -6.66
CA THR A 715 7.98 21.18 -6.26
C THR A 715 9.02 20.82 -7.31
N LEU A 716 8.87 19.68 -7.99
CA LEU A 716 9.75 19.26 -9.07
C LEU A 716 9.53 20.09 -10.34
N GLY A 717 8.27 20.43 -10.66
CA GLY A 717 7.92 21.35 -11.74
C GLY A 717 8.52 22.74 -11.52
N ARG A 718 8.25 23.35 -10.36
CA ARG A 718 8.81 24.65 -9.96
C ARG A 718 10.34 24.66 -9.97
N HIS A 719 10.97 23.57 -9.50
CA HIS A 719 12.42 23.45 -9.54
C HIS A 719 12.96 23.38 -10.97
N ARG A 720 12.28 22.65 -11.87
CA ARG A 720 12.69 22.57 -13.27
C ARG A 720 12.54 23.90 -13.99
N ASP A 721 11.43 24.60 -13.76
CA ASP A 721 11.18 25.92 -14.34
C ASP A 721 12.19 26.94 -13.82
N ALA A 722 12.55 26.84 -12.53
CA ALA A 722 13.64 27.63 -11.95
C ALA A 722 15.00 27.31 -12.58
N LEU A 723 15.29 26.04 -12.89
CA LEU A 723 16.54 25.64 -13.56
C LEU A 723 16.58 26.07 -15.04
N SER A 724 15.47 25.96 -15.77
CA SER A 724 15.40 26.45 -17.15
C SER A 724 15.54 27.95 -17.20
N TRP A 725 14.84 28.66 -16.30
CA TRP A 725 15.01 30.09 -16.14
C TRP A 725 16.45 30.45 -15.78
N ALA A 726 17.10 29.72 -14.87
CA ALA A 726 18.49 29.98 -14.50
C ALA A 726 19.47 29.77 -15.66
N ALA A 727 19.19 28.81 -16.55
CA ALA A 727 19.97 28.61 -17.77
C ALA A 727 19.82 29.78 -18.76
N ASP A 728 18.62 30.35 -18.85
CA ASP A 728 18.28 31.43 -19.79
C ASP A 728 18.62 32.83 -19.26
N ALA A 729 18.48 33.06 -17.95
CA ALA A 729 18.68 34.35 -17.28
C ALA A 729 20.11 34.91 -17.47
N GLY A 730 21.09 34.02 -17.70
CA GLY A 730 22.48 34.38 -17.85
C GLY A 730 23.10 34.92 -16.55
N GLY A 731 24.42 35.07 -16.54
CA GLY A 731 25.15 35.54 -15.35
C GLY A 731 25.38 34.47 -14.29
N HIS A 732 26.24 34.80 -13.33
CA HIS A 732 26.58 33.94 -12.20
C HIS A 732 25.64 34.15 -11.02
N LEU A 733 25.10 35.35 -10.82
CA LEU A 733 24.04 35.65 -9.86
C LEU A 733 22.91 36.33 -10.64
N ALA A 734 21.69 35.81 -10.56
CA ALA A 734 20.52 36.46 -11.13
C ALA A 734 19.35 36.43 -10.14
N LEU A 735 18.64 37.56 -10.01
CA LEU A 735 17.43 37.75 -9.24
C LEU A 735 16.38 38.38 -10.16
N GLU A 736 15.15 37.88 -10.12
CA GLU A 736 14.01 38.44 -10.85
C GLU A 736 12.82 38.55 -9.89
N HIS A 737 12.39 39.79 -9.63
CA HIS A 737 11.32 40.12 -8.69
C HIS A 737 11.44 39.38 -7.35
N PHE A 738 12.67 39.20 -6.87
CA PHE A 738 12.95 38.36 -5.71
C PHE A 738 12.63 39.12 -4.43
N ARG A 739 11.69 38.59 -3.63
CA ARG A 739 11.05 39.26 -2.49
C ARG A 739 11.06 38.35 -1.26
N PRO A 740 11.84 38.66 -0.21
CA PRO A 740 11.83 37.91 1.04
C PRO A 740 10.51 38.03 1.82
N GLU A 741 9.97 36.91 2.29
CA GLU A 741 8.73 36.80 3.07
C GLU A 741 9.06 36.41 4.52
N VAL A 742 8.97 37.36 5.45
CA VAL A 742 9.30 37.14 6.88
C VAL A 742 8.05 37.01 7.76
N ASP A 743 6.91 37.56 7.32
CA ASP A 743 5.61 37.41 7.98
C ASP A 743 4.48 37.48 6.92
N TRP A 744 3.53 36.53 6.97
CA TRP A 744 2.36 36.52 6.08
C TRP A 744 1.48 37.77 6.23
N GLN A 745 1.65 38.55 7.32
CA GLN A 745 0.93 39.80 7.56
C GLN A 745 1.67 41.05 7.08
N GLN A 746 2.99 40.97 6.83
CA GLN A 746 3.82 42.06 6.31
C GLN A 746 4.90 41.48 5.38
N PRO A 747 4.58 41.20 4.09
CA PRO A 747 5.62 40.92 3.10
C PRO A 747 6.65 42.06 3.10
N GLY A 748 7.92 41.76 2.84
CA GLY A 748 8.91 42.82 2.69
C GLY A 748 8.54 43.73 1.51
N ASP A 749 8.53 45.05 1.71
CA ASP A 749 8.19 46.03 0.68
C ASP A 749 9.24 46.12 -0.46
N ALA A 750 10.37 45.41 -0.33
CA ALA A 750 11.51 45.50 -1.23
C ALA A 750 11.61 44.32 -2.20
N SER A 751 11.52 44.62 -3.50
CA SER A 751 11.70 43.69 -4.62
C SER A 751 13.09 43.87 -5.25
N TRP A 752 13.75 42.76 -5.57
CA TRP A 752 15.13 42.77 -6.09
C TRP A 752 15.23 42.09 -7.45
N THR A 753 15.73 42.84 -8.44
CA THR A 753 16.00 42.35 -9.79
C THR A 753 17.42 42.73 -10.19
N LEU A 754 18.27 41.74 -10.48
CA LEU A 754 19.65 41.98 -10.91
C LEU A 754 20.21 40.78 -11.67
N THR A 755 21.16 41.03 -12.58
CA THR A 755 21.97 39.97 -13.21
C THR A 755 23.44 40.37 -13.18
N ALA A 756 24.29 39.52 -12.60
CA ALA A 756 25.70 39.78 -12.40
C ALA A 756 26.59 38.65 -12.94
N PRO A 757 27.64 38.95 -13.72
CA PRO A 757 28.57 37.94 -14.21
C PRO A 757 29.48 37.41 -13.09
N ARG A 758 30.15 36.28 -13.35
CA ARG A 758 31.08 35.66 -12.40
C ARG A 758 32.21 36.63 -12.06
N GLY A 759 32.50 36.79 -10.77
CA GLY A 759 33.56 37.69 -10.30
C GLY A 759 33.15 39.16 -10.17
N ALA A 760 31.89 39.53 -10.44
CA ALA A 760 31.41 40.90 -10.33
C ALA A 760 31.41 41.44 -8.88
N VAL A 761 31.39 42.78 -8.76
CA VAL A 761 31.15 43.50 -7.51
C VAL A 761 29.77 44.16 -7.62
N VAL A 762 28.84 43.76 -6.75
CA VAL A 762 27.46 44.21 -6.71
C VAL A 762 27.27 45.09 -5.48
N ARG A 763 26.97 46.37 -5.67
CA ARG A 763 26.53 47.28 -4.62
C ARG A 763 25.03 47.10 -4.41
N LEU A 764 24.61 46.85 -3.18
CA LEU A 764 23.19 46.85 -2.80
C LEU A 764 22.86 48.10 -2.00
N GLY A 765 21.83 48.81 -2.43
CA GLY A 765 21.24 49.92 -1.72
C GLY A 765 20.20 49.50 -0.67
N GLY A 766 19.25 50.39 -0.36
CA GLY A 766 18.19 50.11 0.62
C GLY A 766 18.60 50.12 2.10
N GLY A 767 17.67 49.75 2.99
CA GLY A 767 17.91 49.64 4.43
C GLY A 767 18.65 48.35 4.82
N PHE A 768 19.36 48.36 5.96
CA PHE A 768 20.07 47.17 6.47
C PHE A 768 19.14 45.96 6.67
N ALA A 769 17.91 46.20 7.14
CA ALA A 769 16.93 45.13 7.35
C ALA A 769 16.56 44.42 6.04
N ASP A 770 16.43 45.16 4.93
CA ASP A 770 16.00 44.58 3.65
C ASP A 770 17.13 43.80 2.97
N ARG A 771 18.36 44.30 3.08
CA ARG A 771 19.56 43.58 2.62
C ARG A 771 19.80 42.30 3.41
N GLN A 772 19.64 42.31 4.74
CA GLN A 772 19.76 41.10 5.57
C GLN A 772 18.67 40.08 5.22
N ARG A 773 17.43 40.52 5.04
CA ARG A 773 16.33 39.65 4.61
C ARG A 773 16.62 39.03 3.25
N LEU A 774 17.14 39.80 2.29
CA LEU A 774 17.57 39.29 0.98
C LEU A 774 18.69 38.25 1.12
N ALA A 775 19.71 38.52 1.93
CA ALA A 775 20.83 37.61 2.13
C ALA A 775 20.36 36.26 2.67
N HIS A 776 19.50 36.26 3.71
CA HIS A 776 18.97 35.04 4.31
C HIS A 776 17.97 34.29 3.40
N ALA A 777 17.16 35.01 2.61
CA ALA A 777 16.30 34.43 1.60
C ALA A 777 17.10 33.70 0.49
N LEU A 778 18.23 34.28 0.05
CA LEU A 778 19.11 33.66 -0.95
C LEU A 778 19.69 32.31 -0.50
N VAL A 779 19.83 32.10 0.81
CA VAL A 779 20.30 30.84 1.41
C VAL A 779 19.19 29.94 1.94
N GLY A 780 17.93 30.31 1.70
CA GLY A 780 16.74 29.55 2.09
C GLY A 780 16.50 29.49 3.59
N ASP A 781 16.95 30.50 4.35
CA ASP A 781 16.60 30.66 5.78
C ASP A 781 15.24 31.36 5.95
N VAL A 782 14.80 32.08 4.92
CA VAL A 782 13.55 32.84 4.84
C VAL A 782 12.88 32.48 3.51
N ASP A 783 11.57 32.32 3.50
CA ASP A 783 10.81 32.10 2.26
C ASP A 783 10.90 33.34 1.35
N ALA A 784 10.74 33.15 0.05
CA ALA A 784 10.78 34.27 -0.89
C ALA A 784 9.92 34.02 -2.12
N ALA A 785 9.23 35.07 -2.55
CA ALA A 785 8.61 35.15 -3.86
C ALA A 785 9.64 35.57 -4.92
N GLY A 786 9.34 35.28 -6.19
CA GLY A 786 10.23 35.56 -7.32
C GLY A 786 11.25 34.46 -7.58
N ARG A 787 12.30 34.76 -8.37
CA ARG A 787 13.29 33.78 -8.83
C ARG A 787 14.71 34.22 -8.51
N ALA A 788 15.56 33.28 -8.11
CA ALA A 788 16.97 33.53 -7.81
C ALA A 788 17.85 32.35 -8.24
N GLN A 789 19.03 32.64 -8.79
CA GLN A 789 20.04 31.64 -9.11
C GLN A 789 21.47 32.09 -8.80
N LEU A 790 22.32 31.13 -8.42
CA LEU A 790 23.75 31.32 -8.21
C LEU A 790 24.57 30.16 -8.84
N GLY A 791 25.25 30.45 -9.95
CA GLY A 791 26.10 29.50 -10.65
C GLY A 791 25.34 28.26 -11.11
N GLY A 792 24.11 28.45 -11.61
CA GLY A 792 23.21 27.41 -12.09
C GLY A 792 22.42 26.68 -11.00
N ALA A 793 22.62 26.99 -9.72
CA ALA A 793 21.75 26.52 -8.63
C ALA A 793 20.60 27.50 -8.44
N ALA A 794 19.35 27.04 -8.46
CA ALA A 794 18.17 27.92 -8.46
C ALA A 794 17.25 27.67 -7.25
N LEU A 795 16.68 28.75 -6.68
CA LEU A 795 15.60 28.66 -5.70
C LEU A 795 14.26 28.45 -6.40
N PRO A 796 13.33 27.66 -5.82
CA PRO A 796 13.35 27.13 -4.44
C PRO A 796 14.09 25.78 -4.23
N GLY A 797 14.67 25.16 -5.27
CA GLY A 797 15.08 23.74 -5.16
C GLY A 797 16.52 23.44 -4.70
N ASP A 798 17.48 24.36 -4.88
CA ASP A 798 18.91 24.09 -4.63
C ASP A 798 19.46 24.69 -3.31
N VAL A 799 18.62 24.86 -2.29
CA VAL A 799 18.98 25.50 -1.01
C VAL A 799 20.28 24.95 -0.40
N ALA A 800 20.45 23.63 -0.36
CA ALA A 800 21.66 23.01 0.20
C ALA A 800 22.94 23.38 -0.58
N THR A 801 22.82 23.52 -1.90
CA THR A 801 23.95 23.91 -2.76
C THR A 801 24.23 25.40 -2.61
N LEU A 802 23.20 26.25 -2.52
CA LEU A 802 23.33 27.68 -2.25
C LEU A 802 23.98 27.96 -0.88
N ARG A 803 23.58 27.24 0.18
CA ARG A 803 24.21 27.29 1.52
C ARG A 803 25.69 26.96 1.52
N SER A 804 26.14 26.11 0.60
CA SER A 804 27.55 25.78 0.47
C SER A 804 28.35 26.81 -0.34
N ARG A 805 27.66 27.62 -1.16
CA ARG A 805 28.26 28.55 -2.14
C ARG A 805 28.23 30.01 -1.72
N VAL A 806 27.36 30.38 -0.78
CA VAL A 806 27.20 31.75 -0.27
C VAL A 806 27.85 31.85 1.11
N ALA A 807 28.66 32.90 1.31
CA ALA A 807 29.16 33.26 2.63
C ALA A 807 28.68 34.67 3.00
N ILE A 808 27.88 34.76 4.07
CA ILE A 808 27.39 36.04 4.61
C ILE A 808 28.33 36.51 5.71
N VAL A 809 28.80 37.75 5.57
CA VAL A 809 29.70 38.43 6.50
C VAL A 809 28.96 39.63 7.09
N ASP A 810 28.41 39.43 8.29
CA ASP A 810 27.85 40.51 9.10
C ASP A 810 28.97 41.15 9.94
N LEU A 811 29.21 42.43 9.73
CA LEU A 811 30.28 43.16 10.40
C LEU A 811 29.92 43.59 11.83
N ASP A 812 28.64 43.56 12.25
CA ASP A 812 28.21 44.19 13.50
C ASP A 812 28.05 43.24 14.71
N GLY A 813 28.05 41.92 14.50
CA GLY A 813 27.68 40.92 15.51
C GLY A 813 28.80 40.09 16.17
N HIS A 814 29.90 40.67 16.66
CA HIS A 814 31.02 39.86 17.20
C HIS A 814 31.62 40.36 18.53
N VAL A 815 31.55 39.54 19.58
CA VAL A 815 32.05 39.84 20.94
C VAL A 815 33.44 39.20 21.22
N GLU A 816 33.91 38.30 20.36
CA GLU A 816 35.15 37.52 20.54
C GLU A 816 36.40 38.23 20.00
N SER A 817 37.61 37.75 20.35
CA SER A 817 38.86 38.21 19.71
C SER A 817 39.03 37.67 18.30
N ALA A 818 39.84 38.36 17.48
CA ALA A 818 40.14 37.93 16.10
C ALA A 818 40.69 36.49 16.04
N HIS A 819 41.56 36.13 16.99
CA HIS A 819 42.07 34.77 17.15
C HIS A 819 40.96 33.76 17.50
N GLN A 820 40.10 34.09 18.46
CA GLN A 820 39.03 33.20 18.92
C GLN A 820 38.03 32.89 17.80
N ALA A 821 37.60 33.92 17.06
CA ALA A 821 36.71 33.75 15.91
C ALA A 821 37.34 32.89 14.81
N ALA A 822 38.63 33.15 14.47
CA ALA A 822 39.37 32.35 13.49
C ALA A 822 39.55 30.89 13.94
N ARG A 823 39.89 30.68 15.22
CA ARG A 823 40.05 29.35 15.82
C ARG A 823 38.74 28.58 15.83
N ALA A 824 37.62 29.21 16.19
CA ALA A 824 36.30 28.58 16.21
C ALA A 824 35.88 28.12 14.80
N ALA A 825 36.07 28.98 13.79
CA ALA A 825 35.77 28.63 12.40
C ALA A 825 36.64 27.47 11.88
N LEU A 826 37.92 27.43 12.24
CA LEU A 826 38.83 26.34 11.86
C LEU A 826 38.50 25.03 12.58
N ALA A 827 38.07 25.08 13.84
CA ALA A 827 37.67 23.91 14.62
C ALA A 827 36.44 23.22 13.98
N LEU A 828 35.47 23.98 13.47
CA LEU A 828 34.32 23.43 12.76
C LEU A 828 34.71 22.68 11.46
N ARG A 829 35.83 23.06 10.84
CA ARG A 829 36.33 22.43 9.61
C ARG A 829 37.26 21.24 9.88
N SER A 830 37.87 21.21 11.06
CA SER A 830 38.84 20.18 11.45
C SER A 830 38.63 19.84 12.93
N PRO A 831 37.52 19.17 13.28
CA PRO A 831 37.13 18.94 14.68
C PRO A 831 38.14 18.09 15.45
N PHE A 832 38.96 17.31 14.74
CA PHE A 832 40.00 16.45 15.31
C PHE A 832 41.41 17.08 15.31
N ALA A 833 41.55 18.34 14.89
CA ALA A 833 42.85 19.00 14.89
C ALA A 833 43.30 19.33 16.32
N PRO A 834 44.57 19.06 16.69
CA PRO A 834 45.08 19.40 18.02
C PRO A 834 45.00 20.91 18.27
N GLY A 835 44.68 21.32 19.50
CA GLY A 835 44.59 22.73 19.90
C GLY A 835 45.76 23.60 19.42
N PRO A 836 47.02 23.21 19.64
CA PRO A 836 48.19 23.98 19.19
C PRO A 836 48.35 24.11 17.67
N VAL A 837 47.69 23.24 16.88
CA VAL A 837 47.64 23.34 15.42
C VAL A 837 46.54 24.30 14.99
N LEU A 838 45.39 24.29 15.67
CA LEU A 838 44.32 25.25 15.45
C LEU A 838 44.76 26.67 15.80
N ASP A 839 45.49 26.86 16.90
CA ASP A 839 46.05 28.16 17.28
C ASP A 839 46.98 28.73 16.21
N ARG A 840 47.99 27.95 15.80
CA ARG A 840 48.92 28.38 14.73
C ARG A 840 48.21 28.71 13.42
N ARG A 841 47.15 27.98 13.08
CA ARG A 841 46.36 28.23 11.88
C ARG A 841 45.45 29.47 12.02
N ALA A 842 44.93 29.73 13.21
CA ALA A 842 44.14 30.93 13.51
C ALA A 842 45.02 32.19 13.43
N ASP A 843 46.21 32.15 14.05
CA ASP A 843 47.21 33.23 13.95
C ASP A 843 47.62 33.48 12.49
N ALA A 844 47.90 32.41 11.73
CA ALA A 844 48.24 32.52 10.31
C ALA A 844 47.08 33.09 9.46
N LEU A 845 45.82 32.79 9.81
CA LEU A 845 44.65 33.33 9.12
C LEU A 845 44.50 34.83 9.37
N VAL A 846 44.67 35.28 10.62
CA VAL A 846 44.63 36.71 10.99
C VAL A 846 45.82 37.45 10.36
N ALA A 847 47.02 36.85 10.35
CA ALA A 847 48.18 37.41 9.67
C ALA A 847 47.93 37.59 8.16
N ARG A 848 47.33 36.59 7.50
CA ARG A 848 46.95 36.68 6.08
C ARG A 848 45.89 37.76 5.83
N ALA A 849 44.95 37.95 6.75
CA ALA A 849 44.00 39.07 6.68
C ALA A 849 44.72 40.42 6.74
N GLY A 850 45.71 40.55 7.63
CA GLY A 850 46.56 41.74 7.73
C GLY A 850 47.43 41.98 6.49
N GLU A 851 48.00 40.93 5.90
CA GLU A 851 48.75 41.02 4.63
C GLU A 851 47.85 41.52 3.49
N ALA A 852 46.62 41.02 3.40
CA ALA A 852 45.66 41.45 2.37
C ALA A 852 45.22 42.92 2.55
N LEU A 853 45.11 43.37 3.81
CA LEU A 853 44.85 44.75 4.20
C LEU A 853 46.05 45.67 3.93
N GLY A 854 47.28 45.16 4.06
CA GLY A 854 48.51 45.93 4.02
C GLY A 854 48.96 46.49 5.38
N ALA A 855 48.39 46.00 6.48
CA ALA A 855 48.73 46.40 7.85
C ALA A 855 48.58 45.21 8.82
N PRO A 856 49.44 45.05 9.83
CA PRO A 856 49.31 43.98 10.82
C PRO A 856 48.06 44.17 11.67
N ILE A 857 47.34 43.07 11.95
CA ILE A 857 46.13 43.06 12.78
C ILE A 857 46.47 42.38 14.12
N ASP A 858 46.06 42.99 15.24
CA ASP A 858 46.20 42.38 16.56
C ASP A 858 45.21 41.23 16.74
N ALA A 859 45.73 40.00 16.73
CA ALA A 859 44.93 38.78 16.89
C ALA A 859 44.28 38.66 18.29
N ALA A 860 44.86 39.29 19.32
CA ALA A 860 44.35 39.25 20.68
C ALA A 860 43.26 40.29 20.94
N ALA A 861 43.13 41.30 20.08
CA ALA A 861 42.12 42.33 20.22
C ALA A 861 40.71 41.76 19.98
N PRO A 862 39.71 42.16 20.79
CA PRO A 862 38.30 41.94 20.47
C PRO A 862 37.96 42.51 19.10
N LEU A 863 37.17 41.80 18.30
CA LEU A 863 36.74 42.26 16.97
C LEU A 863 36.03 43.62 17.03
N SER A 864 35.36 43.93 18.14
CA SER A 864 34.70 45.22 18.39
C SER A 864 35.67 46.40 18.61
N ARG A 865 36.94 46.15 18.94
CA ARG A 865 37.97 47.19 19.13
C ARG A 865 38.84 47.41 17.90
N LEU A 866 38.79 46.51 16.92
CA LEU A 866 39.49 46.69 15.65
C LEU A 866 38.85 47.82 14.84
N ALA A 867 39.65 48.47 14.00
CA ALA A 867 39.09 49.42 13.04
C ALA A 867 38.10 48.68 12.11
N PRO A 868 37.05 49.36 11.59
CA PRO A 868 36.02 48.70 10.78
C PRO A 868 36.57 47.86 9.61
N LEU A 869 37.63 48.33 8.95
CA LEU A 869 38.26 47.65 7.83
C LEU A 869 39.15 46.47 8.27
N GLU A 870 39.81 46.56 9.43
CA GLU A 870 40.57 45.44 10.04
C GLU A 870 39.62 44.32 10.47
N ARG A 871 38.49 44.68 11.08
CA ARG A 871 37.40 43.76 11.43
C ARG A 871 36.85 43.05 10.19
N ALA A 872 36.56 43.80 9.13
CA ALA A 872 36.14 43.23 7.86
C ALA A 872 37.18 42.26 7.29
N ALA A 873 38.48 42.59 7.38
CA ALA A 873 39.54 41.72 6.89
C ALA A 873 39.55 40.34 7.55
N VAL A 874 39.42 40.30 8.88
CA VAL A 874 39.39 39.04 9.63
C VAL A 874 38.14 38.22 9.31
N LEU A 875 36.96 38.84 9.33
CA LEU A 875 35.70 38.14 9.09
C LEU A 875 35.57 37.62 7.65
N ILE A 876 36.03 38.40 6.66
CA ILE A 876 36.10 37.95 5.27
C ILE A 876 37.09 36.79 5.12
N ALA A 877 38.27 36.85 5.75
CA ALA A 877 39.25 35.75 5.71
C ALA A 877 38.67 34.45 6.30
N ILE A 878 37.87 34.55 7.36
CA ILE A 878 37.13 33.42 7.95
C ILE A 878 36.08 32.89 6.97
N ALA A 879 35.25 33.76 6.40
CA ALA A 879 34.17 33.40 5.48
C ALA A 879 34.67 32.69 4.22
N VAL A 880 35.82 33.12 3.69
CA VAL A 880 36.43 32.55 2.47
C VAL A 880 37.04 31.15 2.71
N LEU A 881 37.21 30.68 3.96
CA LEU A 881 37.71 29.33 4.23
C LEU A 881 36.89 28.22 3.55
N ARG A 882 35.60 28.46 3.29
CA ARG A 882 34.69 27.53 2.62
C ARG A 882 34.77 27.58 1.08
N ALA A 883 35.63 28.42 0.51
CA ALA A 883 35.71 28.69 -0.93
C ALA A 883 34.33 29.02 -1.56
N PRO A 884 33.60 30.01 -1.03
CA PRO A 884 32.29 30.40 -1.55
C PRO A 884 32.42 31.01 -2.96
N SER A 885 31.39 30.83 -3.78
CA SER A 885 31.29 31.50 -5.09
C SER A 885 30.68 32.90 -4.98
N LEU A 886 30.00 33.20 -3.86
CA LEU A 886 29.48 34.52 -3.51
C LEU A 886 29.87 34.90 -2.08
N VAL A 887 30.46 36.08 -1.91
CA VAL A 887 30.76 36.67 -0.59
C VAL A 887 29.89 37.91 -0.42
N TRP A 888 29.03 37.88 0.59
CA TRP A 888 28.13 38.97 0.95
C TRP A 888 28.68 39.70 2.17
N ILE A 889 28.83 41.02 2.09
CA ILE A 889 29.44 41.84 3.13
C ILE A 889 28.49 42.98 3.47
N ASP A 890 28.03 43.04 4.72
CA ASP A 890 27.09 44.07 5.13
C ASP A 890 27.32 44.56 6.58
N ALA A 891 26.83 45.75 6.86
CA ALA A 891 26.80 46.40 8.18
C ALA A 891 25.61 47.38 8.24
N ALA A 892 25.11 47.65 9.43
CA ALA A 892 24.02 48.58 9.70
C ALA A 892 24.32 50.01 9.22
N ALA A 893 25.57 50.44 9.36
CA ALA A 893 26.06 51.73 8.87
C ALA A 893 26.61 51.68 7.42
N GLY A 894 26.49 50.52 6.74
CA GLY A 894 27.15 50.23 5.47
C GLY A 894 28.57 49.69 5.63
N ALA A 895 29.00 48.83 4.71
CA ALA A 895 30.34 48.24 4.74
C ALA A 895 31.43 49.33 4.60
N PRO A 896 32.57 49.20 5.30
CA PRO A 896 33.61 50.22 5.30
C PRO A 896 34.30 50.32 3.94
N THR A 897 34.77 51.53 3.59
CA THR A 897 35.49 51.77 2.34
C THR A 897 36.72 50.87 2.23
N GLY A 898 36.83 50.14 1.11
CA GLY A 898 37.88 49.16 0.86
C GLY A 898 37.51 47.72 1.22
N ALA A 899 36.36 47.45 1.81
CA ALA A 899 35.92 46.08 2.14
C ALA A 899 35.74 45.22 0.88
N ALA A 900 35.15 45.77 -0.19
CA ALA A 900 34.96 45.07 -1.46
C ALA A 900 36.30 44.70 -2.12
N ARG A 901 37.27 45.63 -2.10
CA ARG A 901 38.66 45.39 -2.56
C ARG A 901 39.30 44.24 -1.78
N LEU A 902 39.09 44.21 -0.48
CA LEU A 902 39.71 43.22 0.40
C LEU A 902 39.10 41.83 0.19
N ALA A 903 37.77 41.74 0.04
CA ALA A 903 37.12 40.50 -0.37
C ALA A 903 37.56 40.01 -1.75
N ALA A 904 37.75 40.91 -2.72
CA ALA A 904 38.26 40.55 -4.04
C ALA A 904 39.66 39.93 -4.00
N ARG A 905 40.51 40.39 -3.07
CA ARG A 905 41.86 39.83 -2.87
C ARG A 905 41.82 38.48 -2.14
N LEU A 906 40.96 38.34 -1.13
CA LEU A 906 40.91 37.13 -0.31
C LEU A 906 40.16 35.98 -0.99
N ALA A 907 39.02 36.25 -1.61
CA ALA A 907 38.13 35.23 -2.21
C ALA A 907 38.58 34.73 -3.59
N GLY A 908 39.49 35.45 -4.25
CA GLY A 908 39.98 35.13 -5.59
C GLY A 908 39.14 35.75 -6.72
N PRO A 909 39.61 35.66 -7.98
CA PRO A 909 39.03 36.38 -9.13
C PRO A 909 37.61 35.93 -9.50
N ASP A 910 37.25 34.69 -9.18
CA ASP A 910 35.99 34.07 -9.59
C ASP A 910 34.81 34.34 -8.63
N ALA A 911 35.09 34.81 -7.42
CA ALA A 911 34.06 35.03 -6.40
C ALA A 911 33.31 36.33 -6.67
N THR A 912 31.98 36.26 -6.70
CA THR A 912 31.10 37.45 -6.81
C THR A 912 30.99 38.09 -5.44
N ILE A 913 31.12 39.42 -5.38
CA ILE A 913 31.13 40.17 -4.12
C ILE A 913 29.89 41.02 -4.07
N VAL A 914 29.08 40.82 -3.05
CA VAL A 914 27.90 41.66 -2.77
C VAL A 914 28.24 42.52 -1.55
N THR A 915 28.07 43.84 -1.65
CA THR A 915 28.51 44.79 -0.63
C THR A 915 27.54 45.94 -0.45
N SER A 916 27.43 46.46 0.78
CA SER A 916 26.75 47.73 1.10
C SER A 916 27.71 48.92 1.17
N GLU A 917 28.96 48.76 0.72
CA GLU A 917 29.94 49.84 0.63
C GLU A 917 29.43 50.94 -0.33
N ALA A 918 29.49 52.22 0.09
CA ALA A 918 28.87 53.33 -0.65
C ALA A 918 29.48 53.58 -2.04
N ALA A 919 30.78 53.32 -2.21
CA ALA A 919 31.49 53.50 -3.49
C ALA A 919 32.53 52.38 -3.67
N PRO A 920 32.10 51.15 -3.97
CA PRO A 920 32.99 50.00 -4.02
C PRO A 920 33.86 50.08 -5.27
N GLU A 921 35.17 50.06 -5.08
CA GLU A 921 36.10 50.00 -6.20
C GLU A 921 36.10 48.60 -6.83
N ALA A 922 35.73 48.50 -8.11
CA ALA A 922 35.58 47.22 -8.78
C ALA A 922 36.90 46.56 -9.27
N HIS A 923 38.05 47.25 -9.24
CA HIS A 923 39.37 46.65 -9.50
C HIS A 923 39.48 45.81 -10.79
N GLY A 924 38.89 46.30 -11.89
CA GLY A 924 38.86 45.59 -13.17
C GLY A 924 37.80 44.48 -13.28
N ARG A 925 36.93 44.33 -12.27
CA ARG A 925 35.71 43.51 -12.30
C ARG A 925 34.52 44.34 -12.79
N ALA A 926 33.45 43.67 -13.20
CA ALA A 926 32.18 44.34 -13.49
C ALA A 926 31.60 44.93 -12.20
N ALA A 927 31.27 46.22 -12.22
CA ALA A 927 30.58 46.93 -11.14
C ALA A 927 29.09 47.00 -11.46
N ILE A 928 28.23 46.54 -10.56
CA ILE A 928 26.77 46.57 -10.72
C ILE A 928 26.20 47.24 -9.49
N ASP A 929 25.23 48.11 -9.69
CA ASP A 929 24.57 48.85 -8.64
C ASP A 929 23.08 48.57 -8.66
N VAL A 930 22.50 48.21 -7.51
CA VAL A 930 21.13 47.74 -7.40
C VAL A 930 20.47 48.39 -6.19
N GLU A 931 19.39 49.13 -6.44
CA GLU A 931 18.50 49.66 -5.41
C GLU A 931 17.23 48.79 -5.36
N PRO A 932 16.63 48.56 -4.18
CA PRO A 932 15.37 47.84 -4.07
C PRO A 932 14.23 48.64 -4.73
N ALA A 933 13.34 47.94 -5.43
CA ALA A 933 12.10 48.52 -5.92
C ALA A 933 10.98 48.38 -4.87
N ASP A 934 10.05 49.33 -4.86
CA ASP A 934 8.82 49.23 -4.06
C ASP A 934 7.91 48.17 -4.70
N ALA A 935 7.68 47.08 -3.97
CA ALA A 935 6.87 45.95 -4.41
C ALA A 935 5.43 46.36 -4.76
N ALA A 936 4.84 47.32 -4.05
CA ALA A 936 3.47 47.77 -4.31
C ALA A 936 3.36 48.60 -5.60
N GLU A 937 4.41 49.35 -5.92
CA GLU A 937 4.48 50.12 -7.16
C GLU A 937 4.77 49.22 -8.38
N GLU A 938 5.62 48.19 -8.23
CA GLU A 938 5.81 47.15 -9.25
C GLU A 938 4.51 46.40 -9.57
N ASP A 939 3.77 45.98 -8.54
CA ASP A 939 2.51 45.24 -8.72
C ASP A 939 1.45 46.10 -9.41
N ARG A 940 1.40 47.39 -9.08
CA ARG A 940 0.53 48.37 -9.76
C ARG A 940 0.92 48.55 -11.23
N LEU A 941 2.21 48.73 -11.51
CA LEU A 941 2.71 48.91 -12.89
C LEU A 941 2.50 47.65 -13.73
N ALA A 942 2.68 46.46 -13.14
CA ALA A 942 2.39 45.19 -13.79
C ALA A 942 0.89 45.03 -14.10
N ALA A 943 0.02 45.42 -13.16
CA ALA A 943 -1.42 45.41 -13.37
C ALA A 943 -1.87 46.44 -14.45
N GLU A 944 -1.27 47.62 -14.47
CA GLU A 944 -1.50 48.65 -15.49
C GLU A 944 -0.99 48.19 -16.88
N ALA A 945 0.16 47.51 -16.95
CA ALA A 945 0.70 46.95 -18.19
C ALA A 945 -0.14 45.77 -18.72
N ALA A 946 -0.60 44.88 -17.85
CA ALA A 946 -1.52 43.80 -18.21
C ALA A 946 -2.86 44.36 -18.71
N SER A 947 -3.40 45.39 -18.04
CA SER A 947 -4.61 46.09 -18.49
C SER A 947 -4.42 46.84 -19.81
N ALA A 948 -3.22 47.39 -20.09
CA ALA A 948 -2.90 48.07 -21.34
C ALA A 948 -2.73 47.09 -22.52
N ALA A 949 -2.18 45.89 -22.25
CA ALA A 949 -2.10 44.81 -23.24
C ALA A 949 -3.49 44.28 -23.63
N ASP A 950 -4.41 44.19 -22.66
CA ASP A 950 -5.81 43.81 -22.88
C ASP A 950 -6.59 44.89 -23.67
N ALA A 951 -6.30 46.17 -23.41
CA ALA A 951 -6.88 47.30 -24.15
C ALA A 951 -6.37 47.40 -25.60
N GLN A 952 -5.17 46.89 -25.92
CA GLN A 952 -4.64 46.84 -27.29
C GLN A 952 -5.21 45.69 -28.13
N GLN A 953 -5.88 44.72 -27.52
CA GLN A 953 -6.55 43.61 -28.23
C GLN A 953 -8.02 43.88 -28.56
N THR A 954 -8.57 45.02 -28.13
CA THR A 954 -9.98 45.38 -28.33
C THR A 954 -10.16 46.67 -29.15
N ASP A 955 -9.80 46.64 -30.44
CA ASP A 955 -10.51 47.37 -31.51
C ASP A 955 -9.91 47.10 -32.91
N PRO A 956 -10.65 46.48 -33.85
CA PRO A 956 -10.43 46.71 -35.28
C PRO A 956 -11.31 47.88 -35.76
N PRO A 957 -10.84 48.77 -36.65
CA PRO A 957 -11.65 49.87 -37.13
C PRO A 957 -12.76 49.37 -38.04
N ALA A 958 -13.99 49.78 -37.73
CA ALA A 958 -15.14 49.61 -38.58
C ALA A 958 -15.07 50.56 -39.79
N GLU A 959 -14.62 50.07 -40.95
CA GLU A 959 -14.84 50.73 -42.23
C GLU A 959 -15.39 49.77 -43.32
N ALA A 960 -16.67 50.00 -43.61
CA ALA A 960 -17.31 49.99 -44.93
C ALA A 960 -17.15 48.77 -45.86
N LEU A 961 -18.10 47.83 -45.73
CA LEU A 961 -18.61 47.05 -46.86
C LEU A 961 -19.50 47.95 -47.74
N ALA A 962 -19.00 48.36 -48.90
CA ALA A 962 -19.79 48.90 -50.00
C ALA A 962 -19.40 48.22 -51.33
N THR A 963 -20.30 47.35 -51.79
CA THR A 963 -20.68 47.05 -53.18
C THR A 963 -19.70 47.35 -54.33
N THR A 964 -19.28 46.29 -55.04
CA THR A 964 -19.28 46.04 -56.52
C THR A 964 -18.49 44.74 -56.72
N GLY A 965 -18.92 43.70 -57.43
CA GLY A 965 -19.64 43.67 -58.70
C GLY A 965 -18.64 43.44 -59.84
N ALA A 966 -18.56 42.18 -60.30
CA ALA A 966 -18.10 41.69 -61.61
C ALA A 966 -16.60 41.52 -61.95
N ASP A 967 -16.39 40.37 -62.61
CA ASP A 967 -15.41 39.98 -63.63
C ASP A 967 -14.05 39.30 -63.30
N ARG A 968 -14.05 38.02 -63.69
CA ARG A 968 -13.00 37.05 -64.07
C ARG A 968 -12.40 36.12 -63.03
#